data_AF-A0A5A9NZF8-F1
#
_entry.id   AF-A0A5A9NZF8-F1
#
_cell.length_a   1.000
_cell.length_b   1.000
_cell.length_c   1.000
_cell.angle_alpha   90.00
_cell.angle_beta   90.00
_cell.angle_gamma   90.00
#
_symmetry.space_group_name_H-M   'P 1'
#
loop_
_entity.id
_entity.type
_entity.pdbx_description
1 polymer ?
#
loop_
_entity_poly.entity_id
_entity_poly.type
_entity_poly.pdbx_seq_one_letter_code
_entity_poly.pdbx_strand_id
1 'polypeptide(L)'
;MSTARMENPVILGLSNQNGQMRGSVKPAGGPGGGGGGSQTTQSAQVKGSSTVNNGNSQPAPTANTIIKPGDDWKKNLKLPPKDMRMKTSDVTATKGNEFEDYCLKRELLMGIFEMGWEKPSPIQEESIPIALSGRDILARAKNGTGKSGAYLIPLLERIDLKKDNIQAMVIVPTRELALQVSQISIQVSKHMGGVKVMATTVHVIIATPGRILDLIKKGVAKVSQADKLLSQDFVQMMEELLSSLSKQRQILLYSATFPLSVQKFMNTHLQKPYEINLMEELTLKGVTQYYAYVTERQKVHCLNTLFSRLQINQSIIFCNSSQRVELLAKKISQLGYSCFYIHAKMRQEHRNRVFHDFRNGLCRNLVCTDLFTRGIDIQAVNVVINFDFPKLGETYLHRIGRSGRFGHLGLAINLITYDDRFNLKGIEEQLGTEIKPIPSSIDKSLYVAEYHSESGEEVKLQIYCTGQILKQIQMARLFDDDKHFVDMKLTAHPEVVVAAFENLTSGFPNKTVPSSDLLKFLNVYFEEPGKEFEMWTPPDWHSNPKFLSNISDPKYRRWAEELHRLWKSLGRKIRDDVRDHPELYSQIYTPHPVVVPGGRFRELYYWDSYWIIKGLLLSEMTETARGMILNFKFLVERYGFVPNGGRIYYERRSQPPFLSLMVESFFEVTEDKDFLRRVLPALEKEYSFWMQNRSHTVVKNGATHILNRYDVQVAGPRPESYSDDVELAEGLSTEAQQKLWAEIKAGAESGWDFTSRWYIDSLNANSGTLRDTQTSSILPADLNAIMCRNERLLASFHRTLGNEQKATEYDQALSARIQALESLLWDPERKAWFDFSLLTQSRHTSFYPSNMAPLWARCYSKPEMGDQAMQYLKGSGGLDYPNGVPTSLSASGQQWDMPNAWPPLQHMIVEGLSALESAHAKELAFDLTQRWIQTNWLAYDKYDAMYEKVKST
;
A
#
# COMPACT_ATOMS: atom_id res chain seq x y z
N MET A 1 -33.47 38.33 29.15
CA MET A 1 -33.97 37.03 29.62
C MET A 1 -33.87 36.04 28.47
N SER A 2 -32.88 35.14 28.49
CA SER A 2 -32.64 34.15 27.44
C SER A 2 -32.41 32.81 28.14
N THR A 3 -33.43 31.96 28.11
CA THR A 3 -33.47 30.66 28.77
C THR A 3 -32.50 29.68 28.10
N ALA A 4 -31.60 29.11 28.89
CA ALA A 4 -30.66 28.07 28.48
C ALA A 4 -31.44 26.77 28.19
N ARG A 5 -31.34 26.25 26.96
CA ARG A 5 -31.92 24.96 26.56
C ARG A 5 -30.83 23.91 26.48
N MET A 6 -31.05 22.77 27.16
CA MET A 6 -30.13 21.63 27.26
C MET A 6 -30.38 20.57 26.20
N GLU A 7 -29.32 19.86 25.79
CA GLU A 7 -29.30 18.97 24.63
C GLU A 7 -28.56 17.65 24.92
N ASN A 8 -29.28 16.53 25.04
CA ASN A 8 -28.68 15.19 25.11
C ASN A 8 -29.60 14.13 24.48
N PRO A 9 -29.05 13.09 23.82
CA PRO A 9 -29.82 11.93 23.39
C PRO A 9 -30.08 10.98 24.58
N VAL A 10 -31.30 10.47 24.68
CA VAL A 10 -31.73 9.48 25.69
C VAL A 10 -32.34 8.30 24.94
N ILE A 11 -31.88 7.07 25.19
CA ILE A 11 -32.39 5.88 24.50
C ILE A 11 -33.21 5.06 25.48
N LEU A 12 -34.38 4.59 25.04
CA LEU A 12 -35.39 3.91 25.86
C LEU A 12 -35.79 2.59 25.18
N GLY A 13 -35.51 1.45 25.82
CA GLY A 13 -35.91 0.10 25.40
C GLY A 13 -37.01 -0.47 26.28
N LEU A 14 -38.00 -1.18 25.71
CA LEU A 14 -39.17 -1.69 26.44
C LEU A 14 -39.16 -3.22 26.64
N SER A 15 -39.38 -3.62 27.91
CA SER A 15 -39.72 -4.95 28.46
C SER A 15 -38.68 -6.09 28.49
N ASN A 16 -38.57 -6.74 29.66
CA ASN A 16 -37.89 -8.01 29.92
C ASN A 16 -38.95 -9.09 30.18
N GLN A 17 -38.97 -10.16 29.38
CA GLN A 17 -39.53 -11.45 29.80
C GLN A 17 -38.62 -12.57 29.30
N ASN A 18 -37.89 -13.21 30.21
CA ASN A 18 -37.27 -14.51 29.97
C ASN A 18 -37.69 -15.48 31.07
N GLY A 19 -38.23 -16.62 30.64
CA GLY A 19 -38.49 -17.78 31.49
C GLY A 19 -37.20 -18.52 31.81
N GLN A 20 -37.07 -18.93 33.07
CA GLN A 20 -36.01 -19.80 33.57
C GLN A 20 -36.17 -21.22 33.01
N MET A 21 -35.09 -21.81 32.50
CA MET A 21 -34.94 -23.27 32.41
C MET A 21 -33.65 -23.66 33.14
N ARG A 22 -33.82 -24.23 34.34
CA ARG A 22 -32.78 -24.96 35.06
C ARG A 22 -32.54 -26.30 34.37
N GLY A 23 -31.29 -26.64 34.07
CA GLY A 23 -30.87 -27.98 33.66
C GLY A 23 -29.54 -28.33 34.30
N SER A 24 -29.60 -29.13 35.36
CA SER A 24 -28.46 -29.70 36.08
C SER A 24 -27.73 -30.75 35.25
N VAL A 25 -26.40 -30.66 35.24
CA VAL A 25 -25.46 -31.64 34.68
C VAL A 25 -25.35 -32.86 35.61
N LYS A 26 -25.46 -34.08 35.06
CA LYS A 26 -24.77 -35.28 35.57
C LYS A 26 -24.47 -36.29 34.43
N PRO A 27 -23.44 -37.15 34.59
CA PRO A 27 -22.70 -37.76 33.48
C PRO A 27 -22.90 -39.29 33.32
N ALA A 28 -22.51 -39.76 32.12
CA ALA A 28 -21.94 -41.06 31.72
C ALA A 28 -22.50 -42.41 32.26
N GLY A 29 -22.85 -43.29 31.32
CA GLY A 29 -22.93 -44.76 31.48
C GLY A 29 -23.66 -45.45 30.32
N GLY A 30 -22.97 -46.26 29.49
CA GLY A 30 -23.58 -47.13 28.46
C GLY A 30 -24.04 -48.49 29.04
N PRO A 31 -24.13 -49.60 28.27
CA PRO A 31 -24.33 -49.79 26.82
C PRO A 31 -25.46 -50.81 26.47
N GLY A 32 -25.77 -50.97 25.17
CA GLY A 32 -26.58 -52.07 24.60
C GLY A 32 -27.68 -51.55 23.66
N GLY A 33 -28.03 -52.13 22.50
CA GLY A 33 -27.67 -53.35 21.78
C GLY A 33 -28.86 -53.72 20.86
N GLY A 34 -28.61 -54.16 19.62
CA GLY A 34 -29.59 -54.76 18.67
C GLY A 34 -30.43 -53.73 17.88
N GLY A 35 -30.36 -53.68 16.53
CA GLY A 35 -31.00 -54.62 15.57
C GLY A 35 -32.40 -54.07 15.23
N GLY A 36 -32.83 -53.75 14.01
CA GLY A 36 -32.67 -54.32 12.67
C GLY A 36 -34.00 -54.09 11.92
N GLY A 37 -33.98 -54.03 10.59
CA GLY A 37 -35.17 -54.08 9.70
C GLY A 37 -35.89 -52.74 9.46
N SER A 38 -35.95 -52.13 8.26
CA SER A 38 -36.30 -52.55 6.90
C SER A 38 -37.73 -52.14 6.49
N GLN A 39 -37.83 -51.72 5.23
CA GLN A 39 -39.00 -51.55 4.36
C GLN A 39 -39.65 -50.15 4.36
N THR A 40 -39.51 -49.30 3.34
CA THR A 40 -39.89 -49.37 1.89
C THR A 40 -41.37 -49.56 1.60
N THR A 41 -41.98 -48.51 1.03
CA THR A 41 -42.90 -48.52 -0.12
C THR A 41 -43.08 -47.04 -0.56
N GLN A 42 -42.63 -46.61 -1.74
CA GLN A 42 -43.32 -46.68 -3.05
C GLN A 42 -44.77 -46.15 -2.97
N SER A 43 -45.34 -45.38 -3.90
CA SER A 43 -44.98 -44.80 -5.19
C SER A 43 -46.31 -44.25 -5.76
N ALA A 44 -46.32 -43.19 -6.57
CA ALA A 44 -47.17 -43.12 -7.79
C ALA A 44 -47.04 -41.78 -8.52
N GLN A 45 -46.80 -41.90 -9.84
CA GLN A 45 -46.81 -40.87 -10.89
C GLN A 45 -48.22 -40.65 -11.44
N VAL A 46 -48.46 -39.53 -12.17
CA VAL A 46 -49.14 -39.37 -13.50
C VAL A 46 -48.97 -37.86 -13.89
N LYS A 47 -48.22 -37.42 -14.91
CA LYS A 47 -48.35 -37.34 -16.41
C LYS A 47 -49.37 -36.33 -17.02
N GLY A 48 -48.86 -35.46 -17.92
CA GLY A 48 -49.56 -34.74 -19.03
C GLY A 48 -49.33 -33.20 -19.07
N SER A 49 -48.42 -32.64 -19.90
CA SER A 49 -48.58 -32.07 -21.29
C SER A 49 -49.56 -30.88 -21.37
N SER A 50 -49.32 -29.66 -21.92
CA SER A 50 -48.47 -29.14 -23.02
C SER A 50 -48.48 -27.58 -23.06
N THR A 51 -47.57 -27.00 -23.86
CA THR A 51 -47.60 -25.69 -24.59
C THR A 51 -47.14 -24.35 -23.97
N VAL A 52 -46.52 -23.56 -24.85
CA VAL A 52 -45.55 -22.44 -24.70
C VAL A 52 -46.23 -21.07 -24.90
N ASN A 53 -45.93 -20.04 -24.07
CA ASN A 53 -45.30 -18.76 -24.48
C ASN A 53 -45.21 -17.69 -23.36
N ASN A 54 -44.02 -17.06 -23.30
CA ASN A 54 -43.65 -15.69 -22.90
C ASN A 54 -44.04 -15.08 -21.53
N GLY A 55 -42.99 -14.64 -20.81
CA GLY A 55 -43.07 -13.55 -19.84
C GLY A 55 -42.02 -13.61 -18.73
N ASN A 56 -40.90 -12.90 -18.93
CA ASN A 56 -39.84 -12.68 -17.94
C ASN A 56 -40.42 -12.28 -16.56
N SER A 57 -40.38 -13.20 -15.60
CA SER A 57 -40.64 -12.93 -14.19
C SER A 57 -39.59 -13.68 -13.38
N GLN A 58 -38.72 -12.93 -12.69
CA GLN A 58 -37.75 -13.48 -11.77
C GLN A 58 -38.50 -14.15 -10.59
N PRO A 59 -38.15 -15.39 -10.21
CA PRO A 59 -38.83 -16.06 -9.12
C PRO A 59 -38.36 -15.52 -7.76
N ALA A 60 -39.32 -15.39 -6.84
CA ALA A 60 -39.11 -15.05 -5.44
C ALA A 60 -38.22 -16.09 -4.73
N PRO A 61 -37.39 -15.69 -3.75
CA PRO A 61 -36.54 -16.62 -3.04
C PRO A 61 -37.36 -17.42 -2.02
N THR A 62 -37.42 -18.73 -2.23
CA THR A 62 -37.96 -19.72 -1.29
C THR A 62 -37.10 -19.83 -0.03
N ALA A 63 -37.77 -19.82 1.12
CA ALA A 63 -37.20 -20.00 2.44
C ALA A 63 -36.88 -21.48 2.76
N ASN A 64 -36.01 -21.64 3.77
CA ASN A 64 -35.63 -22.85 4.51
C ASN A 64 -34.43 -23.65 3.98
N THR A 65 -33.24 -23.10 4.17
CA THR A 65 -32.02 -23.88 4.41
C THR A 65 -31.69 -23.83 5.90
N ILE A 66 -31.88 -24.96 6.58
CA ILE A 66 -31.31 -25.21 7.92
C ILE A 66 -29.81 -25.44 7.70
N ILE A 67 -28.96 -24.56 8.23
CA ILE A 67 -27.52 -24.53 7.96
C ILE A 67 -26.73 -24.99 9.20
N LYS A 68 -25.74 -25.87 8.98
CA LYS A 68 -24.83 -26.45 10.00
C LYS A 68 -23.61 -25.55 10.28
N PRO A 69 -22.89 -25.71 11.42
CA PRO A 69 -21.67 -24.97 11.72
C PRO A 69 -20.56 -25.30 10.71
N GLY A 70 -19.99 -24.27 10.07
CA GLY A 70 -18.92 -24.41 9.06
C GLY A 70 -19.17 -23.71 7.72
N ASP A 71 -20.34 -23.09 7.51
CA ASP A 71 -20.60 -22.32 6.28
C ASP A 71 -19.83 -21.00 6.25
N ASP A 72 -18.99 -20.84 5.23
CA ASP A 72 -18.10 -19.69 5.00
C ASP A 72 -18.88 -18.47 4.45
N TRP A 73 -19.90 -18.03 5.20
CA TRP A 73 -20.85 -16.99 4.80
C TRP A 73 -20.20 -15.64 4.53
N LYS A 74 -19.00 -15.40 5.07
CA LYS A 74 -18.17 -14.23 4.82
C LYS A 74 -17.76 -14.12 3.35
N LYS A 75 -17.53 -15.25 2.64
CA LYS A 75 -17.15 -15.25 1.21
C LYS A 75 -18.22 -14.65 0.28
N ASN A 76 -19.47 -14.64 0.72
CA ASN A 76 -20.60 -14.14 -0.08
C ASN A 76 -20.98 -12.68 0.25
N LEU A 77 -20.26 -12.02 1.17
CA LEU A 77 -20.54 -10.63 1.54
C LEU A 77 -19.91 -9.67 0.52
N LYS A 78 -20.65 -8.60 0.20
CA LYS A 78 -20.09 -7.47 -0.56
C LYS A 78 -19.49 -6.46 0.40
N LEU A 79 -18.20 -6.66 0.72
CA LEU A 79 -17.48 -5.77 1.64
C LEU A 79 -17.12 -4.45 0.94
N PRO A 80 -17.23 -3.29 1.64
CA PRO A 80 -16.73 -2.02 1.12
C PRO A 80 -15.19 -2.03 1.06
N PRO A 81 -14.57 -1.13 0.26
CA PRO A 81 -13.12 -0.97 0.27
C PRO A 81 -12.58 -0.71 1.68
N LYS A 82 -11.47 -1.36 2.04
CA LYS A 82 -10.87 -1.22 3.36
C LYS A 82 -10.38 0.21 3.60
N ASP A 83 -10.74 0.79 4.75
CA ASP A 83 -10.28 2.11 5.14
C ASP A 83 -8.86 2.03 5.72
N MET A 84 -7.87 2.38 4.89
CA MET A 84 -6.44 2.33 5.23
C MET A 84 -5.93 3.57 5.96
N ARG A 85 -6.80 4.54 6.26
CA ARG A 85 -6.38 5.77 6.96
C ARG A 85 -6.02 5.46 8.41
N MET A 86 -4.96 6.09 8.92
CA MET A 86 -4.56 6.03 10.34
C MET A 86 -5.76 6.30 11.27
N LYS A 87 -5.83 5.54 12.36
CA LYS A 87 -6.84 5.65 13.42
C LYS A 87 -6.15 5.82 14.77
N THR A 88 -6.56 6.81 15.56
CA THR A 88 -6.02 7.07 16.91
C THR A 88 -6.47 6.02 17.93
N SER A 89 -5.75 5.97 19.05
CA SER A 89 -6.05 5.09 20.19
C SER A 89 -7.45 5.26 20.76
N ASP A 90 -8.11 6.41 20.55
CA ASP A 90 -9.52 6.64 20.94
C ASP A 90 -10.51 5.65 20.28
N VAL A 91 -10.10 4.94 19.22
CA VAL A 91 -10.90 3.90 18.55
C VAL A 91 -10.18 2.55 18.35
N THR A 92 -8.87 2.47 18.55
CA THR A 92 -8.09 1.23 18.36
C THR A 92 -7.66 0.55 19.65
N ALA A 93 -7.65 1.25 20.80
CA ALA A 93 -7.26 0.70 22.10
C ALA A 93 -8.35 -0.22 22.68
N THR A 94 -8.55 -1.37 22.03
CA THR A 94 -9.54 -2.40 22.38
C THR A 94 -8.90 -3.48 23.25
N LYS A 95 -9.72 -4.25 23.96
CA LYS A 95 -9.31 -5.43 24.74
C LYS A 95 -9.16 -6.68 23.87
N GLY A 96 -9.35 -6.55 22.56
CA GLY A 96 -9.13 -7.60 21.57
C GLY A 96 -10.36 -8.42 21.21
N ASN A 97 -11.56 -8.02 21.65
CA ASN A 97 -12.80 -8.72 21.30
C ASN A 97 -13.22 -8.44 19.85
N GLU A 98 -13.80 -9.43 19.19
CA GLU A 98 -14.40 -9.35 17.86
C GLU A 98 -15.93 -9.24 17.98
N PHE A 99 -16.61 -8.74 16.94
CA PHE A 99 -18.08 -8.68 16.96
C PHE A 99 -18.76 -10.05 17.11
N GLU A 100 -18.07 -11.11 16.68
CA GLU A 100 -18.53 -12.50 16.76
C GLU A 100 -18.59 -12.99 18.22
N ASP A 101 -17.76 -12.44 19.11
CA ASP A 101 -17.71 -12.83 20.52
C ASP A 101 -18.98 -12.44 21.30
N TYR A 102 -19.74 -11.46 20.79
CA TYR A 102 -20.99 -11.01 21.40
C TYR A 102 -22.18 -11.93 21.14
N CYS A 103 -22.00 -13.04 20.40
CA CYS A 103 -23.04 -14.03 20.12
C CYS A 103 -24.33 -13.42 19.50
N LEU A 104 -24.16 -12.43 18.63
CA LEU A 104 -25.26 -11.74 17.94
C LEU A 104 -25.93 -12.65 16.89
N LYS A 105 -27.17 -12.32 16.50
CA LYS A 105 -27.85 -12.93 15.35
C LYS A 105 -26.96 -12.87 14.11
N ARG A 106 -26.88 -13.96 13.35
CA ARG A 106 -26.05 -14.05 12.14
C ARG A 106 -26.40 -12.98 11.12
N GLU A 107 -27.67 -12.70 10.95
CA GLU A 107 -28.19 -11.67 10.05
C GLU A 107 -27.71 -10.27 10.45
N LEU A 108 -27.59 -10.02 11.76
CA LEU A 108 -27.07 -8.76 12.28
C LEU A 108 -25.56 -8.66 12.04
N LEU A 109 -24.80 -9.73 12.26
CA LEU A 109 -23.36 -9.79 11.93
C LEU A 109 -23.10 -9.54 10.44
N MET A 110 -23.91 -10.09 9.55
CA MET A 110 -23.82 -9.82 8.10
C MET A 110 -23.94 -8.33 7.78
N GLY A 111 -24.90 -7.63 8.41
CA GLY A 111 -25.04 -6.18 8.24
C GLY A 111 -23.89 -5.37 8.83
N ILE A 112 -23.31 -5.82 9.95
CA ILE A 112 -22.13 -5.20 10.58
C ILE A 112 -20.92 -5.27 9.63
N PHE A 113 -20.62 -6.44 9.05
CA PHE A 113 -19.48 -6.60 8.14
C PHE A 113 -19.69 -5.89 6.80
N GLU A 114 -20.90 -5.89 6.22
CA GLU A 114 -21.20 -5.11 4.99
C GLU A 114 -21.11 -3.59 5.21
N MET A 115 -21.24 -3.11 6.44
CA MET A 115 -20.96 -1.71 6.81
C MET A 115 -19.45 -1.39 6.87
N GLY A 116 -18.59 -2.40 6.71
CA GLY A 116 -17.13 -2.28 6.87
C GLY A 116 -16.67 -2.22 8.32
N TRP A 117 -17.51 -2.65 9.27
CA TRP A 117 -17.15 -2.70 10.69
C TRP A 117 -16.52 -4.06 11.01
N GLU A 118 -15.20 -4.11 10.93
CA GLU A 118 -14.45 -5.35 11.19
C GLU A 118 -14.33 -5.64 12.69
N LYS A 119 -13.93 -4.63 13.47
CA LYS A 119 -13.71 -4.74 14.92
C LYS A 119 -14.53 -3.70 15.71
N PRO A 120 -14.99 -4.01 16.93
CA PRO A 120 -15.67 -3.06 17.79
C PRO A 120 -14.70 -1.95 18.25
N SER A 121 -15.17 -0.71 18.31
CA SER A 121 -14.43 0.36 18.99
C SER A 121 -14.48 0.20 20.52
N PRO A 122 -13.63 0.86 21.33
CA PRO A 122 -13.61 0.70 22.78
C PRO A 122 -14.97 0.99 23.43
N ILE A 123 -15.72 1.99 22.93
CA ILE A 123 -17.07 2.26 23.43
C ILE A 123 -18.07 1.17 23.04
N GLN A 124 -17.89 0.52 21.89
CA GLN A 124 -18.72 -0.60 21.47
C GLN A 124 -18.39 -1.84 22.31
N GLU A 125 -17.11 -2.12 22.53
CA GLU A 125 -16.62 -3.26 23.31
C GLU A 125 -17.07 -3.21 24.78
N GLU A 126 -17.07 -2.03 25.40
CA GLU A 126 -17.60 -1.86 26.76
C GLU A 126 -19.14 -1.87 26.82
N SER A 127 -19.80 -1.26 25.83
CA SER A 127 -21.25 -1.02 25.92
C SER A 127 -22.11 -2.19 25.45
N ILE A 128 -21.70 -2.88 24.37
CA ILE A 128 -22.50 -3.96 23.75
C ILE A 128 -22.81 -5.08 24.75
N PRO A 129 -21.84 -5.73 25.42
CA PRO A 129 -22.13 -6.86 26.32
C PRO A 129 -23.01 -6.43 27.51
N ILE A 130 -22.78 -5.23 28.04
CA ILE A 130 -23.57 -4.70 29.16
C ILE A 130 -25.00 -4.39 28.71
N ALA A 131 -25.19 -3.82 27.52
CA ALA A 131 -26.52 -3.55 26.99
C ALA A 131 -27.28 -4.85 26.69
N LEU A 132 -26.61 -5.89 26.19
CA LEU A 132 -27.20 -7.22 25.98
C LEU A 132 -27.66 -7.86 27.30
N SER A 133 -26.95 -7.61 28.42
CA SER A 133 -27.36 -8.09 29.75
C SER A 133 -28.65 -7.45 30.28
N GLY A 134 -29.13 -6.36 29.67
CA GLY A 134 -30.35 -5.65 30.07
C GLY A 134 -30.14 -4.57 31.13
N ARG A 135 -28.89 -4.24 31.49
CA ARG A 135 -28.58 -3.14 32.41
C ARG A 135 -28.67 -1.78 31.73
N ASP A 136 -29.06 -0.77 32.49
CA ASP A 136 -28.94 0.63 32.07
C ASP A 136 -27.47 1.01 31.88
N ILE A 137 -27.18 1.88 30.91
CA ILE A 137 -25.83 2.36 30.62
C ILE A 137 -25.79 3.88 30.74
N LEU A 138 -24.76 4.37 31.41
CA LEU A 138 -24.34 5.75 31.38
C LEU A 138 -22.95 5.80 30.73
N ALA A 139 -22.86 6.29 29.50
CA ALA A 139 -21.61 6.32 28.76
C ALA A 139 -21.13 7.75 28.48
N ARG A 140 -19.93 8.05 28.96
CA ARG A 140 -19.12 9.22 28.56
C ARG A 140 -18.19 8.85 27.42
N ALA A 141 -18.39 9.43 26.24
CA ALA A 141 -17.50 9.19 25.10
C ALA A 141 -17.42 10.38 24.13
N LYS A 142 -16.21 10.60 23.59
CA LYS A 142 -15.89 11.65 22.61
C LYS A 142 -16.79 11.57 21.39
N ASN A 143 -16.99 12.67 20.70
CA ASN A 143 -17.71 12.65 19.43
C ASN A 143 -16.91 11.89 18.37
N GLY A 144 -17.57 11.14 17.50
CA GLY A 144 -16.88 10.38 16.45
C GLY A 144 -16.26 9.04 16.86
N THR A 145 -16.42 8.54 18.09
CA THR A 145 -15.82 7.25 18.53
C THR A 145 -16.66 5.99 18.26
N GLY A 146 -17.72 6.10 17.43
CA GLY A 146 -18.56 4.94 17.08
C GLY A 146 -19.76 4.68 18.01
N LYS A 147 -20.19 5.68 18.81
CA LYS A 147 -21.34 5.59 19.72
C LYS A 147 -22.60 5.00 19.09
N SER A 148 -22.88 5.32 17.82
CA SER A 148 -24.09 4.82 17.14
C SER A 148 -24.12 3.30 17.03
N GLY A 149 -23.00 2.65 16.70
CA GLY A 149 -22.92 1.19 16.72
C GLY A 149 -23.10 0.61 18.12
N ALA A 150 -22.54 1.28 19.13
CA ALA A 150 -22.55 0.82 20.53
C ALA A 150 -23.97 0.64 21.09
N TYR A 151 -24.92 1.47 20.68
CA TYR A 151 -26.33 1.32 21.08
C TYR A 151 -27.22 0.67 20.02
N LEU A 152 -26.94 0.80 18.72
CA LEU A 152 -27.80 0.21 17.68
C LEU A 152 -27.67 -1.31 17.62
N ILE A 153 -26.46 -1.85 17.79
CA ILE A 153 -26.22 -3.30 17.75
C ILE A 153 -27.04 -4.04 18.83
N PRO A 154 -26.90 -3.71 20.13
CA PRO A 154 -27.68 -4.40 21.16
C PRO A 154 -29.19 -4.07 21.06
N LEU A 155 -29.55 -2.90 20.55
CA LEU A 155 -30.96 -2.54 20.29
C LEU A 155 -31.57 -3.45 19.23
N LEU A 156 -30.91 -3.63 18.08
CA LEU A 156 -31.37 -4.47 16.98
C LEU A 156 -31.42 -5.95 17.39
N GLU A 157 -30.42 -6.42 18.13
CA GLU A 157 -30.38 -7.78 18.66
C GLU A 157 -31.63 -8.11 19.49
N ARG A 158 -32.11 -7.17 20.31
CA ARG A 158 -33.28 -7.37 21.19
C ARG A 158 -34.63 -7.31 20.48
N ILE A 159 -34.70 -6.93 19.21
CA ILE A 159 -35.97 -6.85 18.48
C ILE A 159 -36.51 -8.25 18.20
N ASP A 160 -37.78 -8.44 18.50
CA ASP A 160 -38.58 -9.60 18.11
C ASP A 160 -39.48 -9.23 16.93
N LEU A 161 -39.12 -9.71 15.73
CA LEU A 161 -39.83 -9.43 14.49
C LEU A 161 -41.24 -10.04 14.42
N LYS A 162 -41.60 -10.91 15.36
CA LYS A 162 -42.94 -11.50 15.43
C LYS A 162 -43.98 -10.55 16.05
N LYS A 163 -43.53 -9.46 16.68
CA LYS A 163 -44.40 -8.51 17.38
C LYS A 163 -44.46 -7.18 16.64
N ASP A 164 -45.60 -6.90 16.00
CA ASP A 164 -45.87 -5.67 15.25
C ASP A 164 -46.18 -4.45 16.16
N ASN A 165 -45.29 -4.17 17.12
CA ASN A 165 -45.35 -3.00 17.98
C ASN A 165 -43.98 -2.32 18.11
N ILE A 166 -43.97 -1.09 18.61
CA ILE A 166 -42.73 -0.33 18.86
C ILE A 166 -42.02 -0.96 20.07
N GLN A 167 -40.81 -1.46 19.85
CA GLN A 167 -40.01 -2.16 20.87
C GLN A 167 -38.81 -1.33 21.34
N ALA A 168 -38.30 -0.44 20.49
CA ALA A 168 -37.16 0.40 20.80
C ALA A 168 -37.30 1.84 20.29
N MET A 169 -36.73 2.78 21.04
CA MET A 169 -36.77 4.21 20.73
C MET A 169 -35.40 4.86 20.91
N VAL A 170 -34.91 5.55 19.88
CA VAL A 170 -33.69 6.36 19.90
C VAL A 170 -34.08 7.84 19.81
N ILE A 171 -33.83 8.60 20.89
CA ILE A 171 -34.09 10.04 20.90
C ILE A 171 -32.82 10.80 20.58
N VAL A 172 -32.93 11.70 19.61
CA VAL A 172 -31.82 12.54 19.13
C VAL A 172 -32.24 14.01 19.09
N PRO A 173 -31.30 14.96 19.28
CA PRO A 173 -31.62 16.39 19.35
C PRO A 173 -32.06 17.00 18.01
N THR A 174 -31.62 16.46 16.87
CA THR A 174 -31.85 17.04 15.55
C THR A 174 -32.46 16.04 14.57
N ARG A 175 -33.19 16.54 13.57
CA ARG A 175 -33.82 15.70 12.53
C ARG A 175 -32.77 15.05 11.63
N GLU A 176 -31.69 15.76 11.39
CA GLU A 176 -30.60 15.36 10.52
C GLU A 176 -29.80 14.21 11.16
N LEU A 177 -29.55 14.27 12.47
CA LEU A 177 -29.00 13.12 13.20
C LEU A 177 -29.99 11.94 13.22
N ALA A 178 -31.30 12.20 13.31
CA ALA A 178 -32.30 11.14 13.23
C ALA A 178 -32.24 10.40 11.89
N LEU A 179 -32.09 11.14 10.78
CA LEU A 179 -31.91 10.57 9.44
C LEU A 179 -30.60 9.78 9.32
N GLN A 180 -29.51 10.28 9.89
CA GLN A 180 -28.24 9.54 9.86
C GLN A 180 -28.32 8.24 10.66
N VAL A 181 -28.83 8.29 11.89
CA VAL A 181 -28.96 7.10 12.75
C VAL A 181 -29.96 6.11 12.15
N SER A 182 -31.03 6.58 11.49
CA SER A 182 -31.97 5.69 10.80
C SER A 182 -31.34 4.99 9.61
N GLN A 183 -30.53 5.68 8.81
CA GLN A 183 -29.78 5.07 7.72
C GLN A 183 -28.79 4.00 8.23
N ILE A 184 -28.05 4.29 9.29
CA ILE A 184 -27.14 3.31 9.91
C ILE A 184 -27.95 2.10 10.40
N SER A 185 -29.06 2.32 11.10
CA SER A 185 -29.94 1.25 11.58
C SER A 185 -30.47 0.37 10.44
N ILE A 186 -30.92 0.97 9.34
CA ILE A 186 -31.42 0.25 8.14
C ILE A 186 -30.31 -0.60 7.51
N GLN A 187 -29.10 -0.05 7.36
CA GLN A 187 -27.99 -0.79 6.75
C GLN A 187 -27.53 -1.97 7.63
N VAL A 188 -27.38 -1.73 8.94
CA VAL A 188 -26.96 -2.77 9.89
C VAL A 188 -28.03 -3.87 10.03
N SER A 189 -29.32 -3.53 9.91
CA SER A 189 -30.42 -4.50 9.98
C SER A 189 -30.86 -5.10 8.64
N LYS A 190 -30.15 -4.79 7.54
CA LYS A 190 -30.52 -5.14 6.16
C LYS A 190 -30.86 -6.62 5.95
N HIS A 191 -30.15 -7.53 6.62
CA HIS A 191 -30.34 -8.97 6.47
C HIS A 191 -31.31 -9.58 7.48
N MET A 192 -31.81 -8.82 8.46
CA MET A 192 -32.69 -9.33 9.51
C MET A 192 -34.13 -9.63 9.01
N GLY A 193 -34.42 -9.43 7.72
CA GLY A 193 -35.67 -9.92 7.12
C GLY A 193 -36.95 -9.23 7.60
N GLY A 194 -36.97 -7.89 7.69
CA GLY A 194 -38.22 -7.14 7.91
C GLY A 194 -38.22 -6.10 9.05
N VAL A 195 -37.06 -5.67 9.55
CA VAL A 195 -36.99 -4.53 10.50
C VAL A 195 -37.51 -3.26 9.81
N LYS A 196 -38.74 -2.85 10.16
CA LYS A 196 -39.30 -1.58 9.71
C LYS A 196 -38.74 -0.45 10.58
N VAL A 197 -38.11 0.53 9.94
CA VAL A 197 -37.64 1.79 10.53
C VAL A 197 -38.42 2.94 9.89
N MET A 198 -39.31 3.59 10.65
CA MET A 198 -40.19 4.75 10.38
C MET A 198 -41.72 4.56 10.19
N ALA A 199 -42.41 5.46 10.92
CA ALA A 199 -43.75 6.05 10.88
C ALA A 199 -45.07 5.33 11.24
N THR A 200 -45.44 4.11 10.82
CA THR A 200 -46.83 3.66 11.08
C THR A 200 -47.09 2.17 11.39
N THR A 201 -46.13 1.26 11.17
CA THR A 201 -46.05 -0.08 11.82
C THR A 201 -44.57 -0.44 11.95
N VAL A 202 -43.97 -0.25 13.13
CA VAL A 202 -42.50 -0.07 13.24
C VAL A 202 -41.97 -0.70 14.51
N HIS A 203 -40.86 -1.46 14.40
CA HIS A 203 -40.16 -2.04 15.54
C HIS A 203 -39.24 -1.02 16.24
N VAL A 204 -38.61 -0.12 15.46
CA VAL A 204 -37.67 0.92 15.95
C VAL A 204 -38.09 2.32 15.53
N ILE A 205 -38.22 3.23 16.49
CA ILE A 205 -38.45 4.64 16.23
C ILE A 205 -37.20 5.46 16.54
N ILE A 206 -36.78 6.29 15.58
CA ILE A 206 -35.68 7.25 15.74
C ILE A 206 -36.27 8.64 15.49
N ALA A 207 -36.29 9.49 16.50
CA ALA A 207 -37.03 10.75 16.46
C ALA A 207 -36.47 11.84 17.37
N THR A 208 -36.87 13.08 17.10
CA THR A 208 -36.65 14.20 18.02
C THR A 208 -37.73 14.22 19.11
N PRO A 209 -37.43 14.69 20.35
CA PRO A 209 -38.35 14.61 21.49
C PRO A 209 -39.75 15.18 21.20
N GLY A 210 -39.81 16.40 20.65
CA GLY A 210 -41.09 17.04 20.34
C GLY A 210 -41.91 16.28 19.29
N ARG A 211 -41.27 15.63 18.31
CA ARG A 211 -41.96 14.89 17.25
C ARG A 211 -42.51 13.55 17.76
N ILE A 212 -41.75 12.83 18.58
CA ILE A 212 -42.23 11.55 19.12
C ILE A 212 -43.35 11.76 20.12
N LEU A 213 -43.24 12.80 20.96
CA LEU A 213 -44.28 13.17 21.90
C LEU A 213 -45.59 13.56 21.19
N ASP A 214 -45.50 14.29 20.07
CA ASP A 214 -46.65 14.58 19.19
C ASP A 214 -47.27 13.30 18.59
N LEU A 215 -46.46 12.33 18.16
CA LEU A 215 -46.93 11.06 17.60
C LEU A 215 -47.62 10.17 18.64
N ILE A 216 -47.09 10.14 19.86
CA ILE A 216 -47.70 9.42 21.00
C ILE A 216 -49.04 10.07 21.35
N LYS A 217 -49.08 11.42 21.45
CA LYS A 217 -50.31 12.19 21.76
C LYS A 217 -51.41 12.00 20.72
N LYS A 218 -51.05 11.90 19.44
CA LYS A 218 -51.99 11.67 18.33
C LYS A 218 -52.43 10.21 18.21
N GLY A 219 -51.95 9.30 19.07
CA GLY A 219 -52.27 7.88 19.02
C GLY A 219 -51.70 7.14 17.81
N VAL A 220 -50.80 7.79 17.04
CA VAL A 220 -50.16 7.24 15.84
C VAL A 220 -49.05 6.27 16.22
N ALA A 221 -48.29 6.59 17.27
CA ALA A 221 -47.32 5.69 17.88
C ALA A 221 -47.98 4.98 19.09
N LYS A 222 -48.47 3.74 18.89
CA LYS A 222 -49.04 2.92 19.97
C LYS A 222 -47.92 2.40 20.88
N VAL A 223 -47.61 3.15 21.93
CA VAL A 223 -46.78 2.71 23.05
C VAL A 223 -47.72 2.36 24.21
N SER A 224 -47.54 1.22 24.87
CA SER A 224 -48.49 0.73 25.86
C SER A 224 -48.55 1.65 27.11
N GLN A 225 -49.75 2.23 27.33
CA GLN A 225 -50.27 3.11 28.41
C GLN A 225 -50.00 4.65 28.38
N ALA A 226 -50.91 5.33 27.67
CA ALA A 226 -51.84 6.43 28.04
C ALA A 226 -51.42 7.78 28.70
N ASP A 227 -52.07 8.83 28.14
CA ASP A 227 -52.66 10.06 28.72
C ASP A 227 -51.85 11.31 29.16
N LYS A 228 -52.11 12.40 28.39
CA LYS A 228 -52.21 13.86 28.69
C LYS A 228 -51.27 14.53 29.74
N LEU A 229 -50.38 15.44 29.31
CA LEU A 229 -50.42 16.94 29.44
C LEU A 229 -49.03 17.58 29.25
N LEU A 230 -48.98 18.68 28.48
CA LEU A 230 -47.79 19.36 27.94
C LEU A 230 -47.10 20.40 28.84
N SER A 231 -45.80 20.61 28.58
CA SER A 231 -45.06 21.87 28.80
C SER A 231 -43.95 22.11 27.73
N GLN A 232 -43.18 23.22 27.83
CA GLN A 232 -42.33 23.78 26.75
C GLN A 232 -40.79 23.59 26.85
N ASP A 233 -40.24 22.91 27.86
CA ASP A 233 -38.77 22.76 28.03
C ASP A 233 -38.24 21.36 27.67
N PHE A 234 -37.00 21.24 27.15
CA PHE A 234 -36.43 19.97 26.67
C PHE A 234 -36.37 18.87 27.74
N VAL A 235 -35.95 19.24 28.96
CA VAL A 235 -35.92 18.31 30.10
C VAL A 235 -37.33 17.84 30.44
N GLN A 236 -38.30 18.76 30.42
CA GLN A 236 -39.68 18.47 30.75
C GLN A 236 -40.37 17.63 29.65
N MET A 237 -40.02 17.84 28.37
CA MET A 237 -40.45 16.98 27.26
C MET A 237 -39.90 15.55 27.41
N MET A 238 -38.67 15.39 27.90
CA MET A 238 -38.10 14.06 28.17
C MET A 238 -38.77 13.40 29.37
N GLU A 239 -39.05 14.13 30.44
CA GLU A 239 -39.82 13.63 31.60
C GLU A 239 -41.24 13.18 31.19
N GLU A 240 -41.94 13.97 30.37
CA GLU A 240 -43.26 13.64 29.84
C GLU A 240 -43.22 12.44 28.89
N LEU A 241 -42.17 12.32 28.07
CA LEU A 241 -41.98 11.14 27.24
C LEU A 241 -41.80 9.89 28.13
N LEU A 242 -40.94 9.97 29.15
CA LEU A 242 -40.63 8.85 30.04
C LEU A 242 -41.83 8.39 30.88
N SER A 243 -42.73 9.30 31.26
CA SER A 243 -43.95 8.94 32.00
C SER A 243 -44.93 8.13 31.15
N SER A 244 -44.94 8.34 29.82
CA SER A 244 -45.77 7.59 28.86
C SER A 244 -45.21 6.21 28.47
N LEU A 245 -44.05 5.83 29.01
CA LEU A 245 -43.40 4.54 28.74
C LEU A 245 -43.51 3.59 29.95
N SER A 246 -43.44 2.28 29.70
CA SER A 246 -43.38 1.26 30.77
C SER A 246 -42.30 1.58 31.81
N LYS A 247 -42.60 1.34 33.09
CA LYS A 247 -41.63 1.45 34.19
C LYS A 247 -40.52 0.39 34.11
N GLN A 248 -40.78 -0.75 33.46
CA GLN A 248 -39.78 -1.77 33.15
C GLN A 248 -39.20 -1.52 31.76
N ARG A 249 -38.19 -0.65 31.72
CA ARG A 249 -37.49 -0.22 30.51
C ARG A 249 -35.99 -0.16 30.78
N GLN A 250 -35.21 -0.41 29.74
CA GLN A 250 -33.76 -0.25 29.75
C GLN A 250 -33.40 1.12 29.15
N ILE A 251 -32.54 1.89 29.82
CA ILE A 251 -32.11 3.21 29.36
C ILE A 251 -30.62 3.17 29.03
N LEU A 252 -30.26 3.54 27.81
CA LEU A 252 -28.87 3.72 27.39
C LEU A 252 -28.61 5.19 27.11
N LEU A 253 -27.84 5.87 27.96
CA LEU A 253 -27.55 7.29 27.83
C LEU A 253 -26.09 7.49 27.41
N TYR A 254 -25.88 8.17 26.29
CA TYR A 254 -24.55 8.48 25.76
C TYR A 254 -24.38 9.98 25.62
N SER A 255 -23.34 10.54 26.25
CA SER A 255 -22.99 11.95 26.09
C SER A 255 -21.49 12.20 26.09
N ALA A 256 -21.08 13.33 25.52
CA ALA A 256 -19.70 13.83 25.62
C ALA A 256 -19.51 14.66 26.91
N THR A 257 -20.56 15.34 27.37
CA THR A 257 -20.54 16.26 28.51
C THR A 257 -21.72 15.99 29.45
N PHE A 258 -21.52 16.21 30.76
CA PHE A 258 -22.53 15.98 31.79
C PHE A 258 -22.79 17.26 32.60
N PRO A 259 -23.54 18.24 32.07
CA PRO A 259 -23.98 19.37 32.87
C PRO A 259 -24.93 18.91 34.00
N LEU A 260 -25.11 19.74 35.03
CA LEU A 260 -25.90 19.44 36.23
C LEU A 260 -27.32 18.91 35.95
N SER A 261 -27.94 19.33 34.85
CA SER A 261 -29.25 18.81 34.45
C SER A 261 -29.24 17.35 34.03
N VAL A 262 -28.18 16.90 33.38
CA VAL A 262 -28.04 15.50 32.96
C VAL A 262 -27.81 14.65 34.17
N GLN A 263 -26.99 15.11 35.12
CA GLN A 263 -26.82 14.44 36.41
C GLN A 263 -28.14 14.30 37.17
N LYS A 264 -28.96 15.36 37.19
CA LYS A 264 -30.29 15.33 37.82
C LYS A 264 -31.23 14.34 37.09
N PHE A 265 -31.24 14.37 35.77
CA PHE A 265 -32.02 13.44 34.94
C PHE A 265 -31.58 11.99 35.18
N MET A 266 -30.27 11.74 35.23
CA MET A 266 -29.66 10.44 35.47
C MET A 266 -30.10 9.85 36.81
N ASN A 267 -29.95 10.62 37.89
CA ASN A 267 -30.30 10.18 39.25
C ASN A 267 -31.79 9.87 39.40
N THR A 268 -32.65 10.49 38.58
CA THR A 268 -34.10 10.34 38.66
C THR A 268 -34.61 9.14 37.85
N HIS A 269 -33.95 8.79 36.74
CA HIS A 269 -34.52 7.85 35.75
C HIS A 269 -33.71 6.59 35.50
N LEU A 270 -32.38 6.59 35.71
CA LEU A 270 -31.54 5.40 35.51
C LEU A 270 -31.59 4.48 36.73
N GLN A 271 -31.67 3.16 36.49
CA GLN A 271 -31.70 2.15 37.54
C GLN A 271 -30.34 1.46 37.66
N LYS A 272 -29.53 1.89 38.65
CA LYS A 272 -28.16 1.38 38.89
C LYS A 272 -27.37 1.24 37.57
N PRO A 273 -27.19 2.34 36.81
CA PRO A 273 -26.56 2.28 35.50
C PRO A 273 -25.12 1.76 35.62
N TYR A 274 -24.68 1.03 34.60
CA TYR A 274 -23.26 0.76 34.41
C TYR A 274 -22.60 2.01 33.82
N GLU A 275 -21.64 2.56 34.53
CA GLU A 275 -20.95 3.79 34.14
C GLU A 275 -19.73 3.44 33.30
N ILE A 276 -19.72 3.93 32.06
CA ILE A 276 -18.60 3.80 31.12
C ILE A 276 -18.00 5.19 30.96
N ASN A 277 -16.76 5.38 31.43
CA ASN A 277 -16.02 6.60 31.19
C ASN A 277 -14.72 6.28 30.43
N LEU A 278 -14.73 6.53 29.13
CA LEU A 278 -13.60 6.28 28.23
C LEU A 278 -12.84 7.56 27.88
N MET A 279 -12.92 8.58 28.74
CA MET A 279 -12.37 9.91 28.46
C MET A 279 -11.46 10.38 29.60
N GLU A 280 -10.16 10.50 29.31
CA GLU A 280 -9.21 11.30 30.11
C GLU A 280 -9.26 12.77 29.68
N GLU A 281 -9.27 13.02 28.37
CA GLU A 281 -9.39 14.35 27.75
C GLU A 281 -10.74 14.51 27.04
N LEU A 282 -11.21 15.76 26.92
CA LEU A 282 -12.50 16.08 26.28
C LEU A 282 -12.44 16.06 24.74
N THR A 283 -11.27 16.35 24.14
CA THR A 283 -11.05 16.46 22.70
C THR A 283 -10.59 15.14 22.06
N LEU A 284 -10.75 15.01 20.74
CA LEU A 284 -10.22 13.87 19.98
C LEU A 284 -8.71 14.01 19.81
N LYS A 285 -7.94 12.95 20.10
CA LYS A 285 -6.47 12.97 19.95
C LYS A 285 -6.01 13.26 18.51
N GLY A 286 -6.86 12.96 17.52
CA GLY A 286 -6.55 13.13 16.11
C GLY A 286 -6.82 14.53 15.54
N VAL A 287 -7.33 15.49 16.33
CA VAL A 287 -7.66 16.83 15.81
C VAL A 287 -6.59 17.84 16.21
N THR A 288 -5.75 18.26 15.27
CA THR A 288 -4.79 19.36 15.45
C THR A 288 -5.52 20.70 15.46
N GLN A 289 -5.21 21.55 16.43
CA GLN A 289 -5.94 22.79 16.69
C GLN A 289 -5.01 24.00 16.60
N TYR A 290 -5.33 24.94 15.71
CA TYR A 290 -4.62 26.21 15.56
C TYR A 290 -5.54 27.42 15.71
N TYR A 291 -4.96 28.57 16.06
CA TYR A 291 -5.62 29.86 15.96
C TYR A 291 -4.82 30.87 15.12
N ALA A 292 -5.54 31.76 14.44
CA ALA A 292 -4.99 32.90 13.71
C ALA A 292 -5.56 34.20 14.27
N TYR A 293 -4.69 35.12 14.73
CA TYR A 293 -5.12 36.45 15.16
C TYR A 293 -5.48 37.31 13.96
N VAL A 294 -6.73 37.75 13.90
CA VAL A 294 -7.27 38.55 12.77
C VAL A 294 -8.25 39.60 13.27
N THR A 295 -8.33 40.73 12.57
CA THR A 295 -9.46 41.65 12.72
C THR A 295 -10.68 41.16 11.93
N GLU A 296 -11.89 41.63 12.24
CA GLU A 296 -13.10 41.26 11.49
C GLU A 296 -12.97 41.50 9.99
N ARG A 297 -12.31 42.59 9.58
CA ARG A 297 -12.08 42.91 8.16
C ARG A 297 -11.13 41.93 7.46
N GLN A 298 -10.21 41.32 8.22
CA GLN A 298 -9.21 40.40 7.70
C GLN A 298 -9.71 38.95 7.62
N LYS A 299 -10.82 38.59 8.30
CA LYS A 299 -11.29 37.19 8.35
C LYS A 299 -11.48 36.54 6.98
N VAL A 300 -12.10 37.25 6.03
CA VAL A 300 -12.30 36.72 4.66
C VAL A 300 -10.98 36.57 3.91
N HIS A 301 -10.04 37.49 4.10
CA HIS A 301 -8.71 37.41 3.48
C HIS A 301 -7.90 36.23 4.05
N CYS A 302 -7.90 36.07 5.38
CA CYS A 302 -7.28 34.93 6.05
C CYS A 302 -7.88 33.61 5.57
N LEU A 303 -9.22 33.52 5.48
CA LEU A 303 -9.90 32.34 4.96
C LEU A 303 -9.47 32.01 3.51
N ASN A 304 -9.33 33.03 2.66
CA ASN A 304 -8.83 32.87 1.30
C ASN A 304 -7.39 32.31 1.28
N THR A 305 -6.51 32.82 2.13
CA THR A 305 -5.14 32.30 2.28
C THR A 305 -5.13 30.84 2.73
N LEU A 306 -5.98 30.47 3.69
CA LEU A 306 -6.11 29.09 4.15
C LEU A 306 -6.58 28.17 3.03
N PHE A 307 -7.58 28.58 2.25
CA PHE A 307 -8.09 27.79 1.13
C PHE A 307 -7.08 27.61 -0.01
N SER A 308 -6.15 28.56 -0.20
CA SER A 308 -5.07 28.43 -1.18
C SER A 308 -3.90 27.55 -0.70
N ARG A 309 -3.65 27.47 0.62
CA ARG A 309 -2.50 26.72 1.17
C ARG A 309 -2.84 25.31 1.63
N LEU A 310 -4.06 25.09 2.12
CA LEU A 310 -4.46 23.81 2.69
C LEU A 310 -4.97 22.85 1.62
N GLN A 311 -4.50 21.60 1.66
CA GLN A 311 -5.10 20.49 0.91
C GLN A 311 -6.38 19.99 1.58
N ILE A 312 -7.47 20.71 1.36
CA ILE A 312 -8.80 20.40 1.89
C ILE A 312 -9.42 19.26 1.06
N ASN A 313 -10.05 18.26 1.67
CA ASN A 313 -10.97 17.38 0.94
C ASN A 313 -12.35 18.06 0.92
N GLN A 314 -13.04 18.03 2.05
CA GLN A 314 -14.16 18.91 2.38
C GLN A 314 -13.90 19.72 3.66
N SER A 315 -14.52 20.89 3.76
CA SER A 315 -14.47 21.72 4.96
C SER A 315 -15.83 22.14 5.49
N ILE A 316 -15.91 22.37 6.80
CA ILE A 316 -17.06 23.01 7.45
C ILE A 316 -16.60 24.32 8.08
N ILE A 317 -17.31 25.41 7.76
CA ILE A 317 -17.03 26.76 8.25
C ILE A 317 -18.17 27.20 9.18
N PHE A 318 -17.85 27.50 10.43
CA PHE A 318 -18.82 27.90 11.44
C PHE A 318 -18.90 29.41 11.63
N CYS A 319 -20.12 29.94 11.59
CA CYS A 319 -20.44 31.32 11.96
C CYS A 319 -21.45 31.35 13.12
N ASN A 320 -21.42 32.41 13.92
CA ASN A 320 -22.26 32.54 15.11
C ASN A 320 -23.70 33.00 14.81
N SER A 321 -24.02 33.42 13.58
CA SER A 321 -25.38 33.86 13.20
C SER A 321 -25.77 33.48 11.77
N SER A 322 -27.08 33.29 11.54
CA SER A 322 -27.62 32.97 10.20
C SER A 322 -27.29 34.02 9.15
N GLN A 323 -27.32 35.31 9.54
CA GLN A 323 -27.00 36.40 8.60
C GLN A 323 -25.53 36.33 8.15
N ARG A 324 -24.62 36.02 9.07
CA ARG A 324 -23.19 35.87 8.73
C ARG A 324 -22.95 34.66 7.84
N VAL A 325 -23.67 33.55 8.05
CA VAL A 325 -23.63 32.37 7.18
C VAL A 325 -23.96 32.74 5.74
N GLU A 326 -25.08 33.43 5.51
CA GLU A 326 -25.51 33.83 4.15
C GLU A 326 -24.51 34.80 3.51
N LEU A 327 -24.06 35.82 4.25
CA LEU A 327 -23.11 36.82 3.75
C LEU A 327 -21.75 36.20 3.40
N LEU A 328 -21.23 35.33 4.27
CA LEU A 328 -19.94 34.66 4.04
C LEU A 328 -20.04 33.72 2.84
N ALA A 329 -21.09 32.90 2.77
CA ALA A 329 -21.30 31.98 1.66
C ALA A 329 -21.37 32.73 0.33
N LYS A 330 -22.17 33.81 0.25
CA LYS A 330 -22.24 34.66 -0.95
C LYS A 330 -20.86 35.23 -1.32
N LYS A 331 -20.09 35.69 -0.33
CA LYS A 331 -18.78 36.29 -0.56
C LYS A 331 -17.75 35.29 -1.07
N ILE A 332 -17.65 34.09 -0.48
CA ILE A 332 -16.68 33.07 -0.92
C ILE A 332 -17.10 32.43 -2.24
N SER A 333 -18.41 32.31 -2.53
CA SER A 333 -18.88 31.90 -3.86
C SER A 333 -18.47 32.89 -4.94
N GLN A 334 -18.54 34.20 -4.67
CA GLN A 334 -18.06 35.24 -5.60
C GLN A 334 -16.54 35.17 -5.83
N LEU A 335 -15.78 34.64 -4.87
CA LEU A 335 -14.34 34.41 -5.01
C LEU A 335 -14.01 33.10 -5.74
N GLY A 336 -15.02 32.36 -6.22
CA GLY A 336 -14.85 31.12 -6.99
C GLY A 336 -14.83 29.85 -6.16
N TYR A 337 -15.06 29.91 -4.83
CA TYR A 337 -15.11 28.70 -4.01
C TYR A 337 -16.48 28.01 -4.11
N SER A 338 -16.46 26.70 -4.37
CA SER A 338 -17.65 25.85 -4.24
C SER A 338 -18.05 25.77 -2.77
N CYS A 339 -19.19 26.39 -2.41
CA CYS A 339 -19.76 26.28 -1.07
C CYS A 339 -21.28 26.15 -1.08
N PHE A 340 -21.82 25.36 -0.16
CA PHE A 340 -23.21 25.47 0.28
C PHE A 340 -23.30 26.14 1.64
N TYR A 341 -24.50 26.54 2.03
CA TYR A 341 -24.73 27.10 3.35
C TYR A 341 -26.01 26.57 3.99
N ILE A 342 -26.01 26.49 5.33
CA ILE A 342 -27.14 25.95 6.10
C ILE A 342 -27.30 26.66 7.45
N HIS A 343 -28.50 27.14 7.75
CA HIS A 343 -28.84 27.79 9.03
C HIS A 343 -30.33 27.68 9.38
N ALA A 344 -30.69 28.09 10.60
CA ALA A 344 -31.95 27.70 11.25
C ALA A 344 -33.19 28.29 10.59
N LYS A 345 -33.04 29.41 9.88
CA LYS A 345 -34.12 30.13 9.20
C LYS A 345 -34.50 29.54 7.84
N MET A 346 -33.76 28.55 7.33
CA MET A 346 -34.06 27.91 6.04
C MET A 346 -35.20 26.88 6.17
N ARG A 347 -35.99 26.74 5.09
CA ARG A 347 -37.02 25.68 4.99
C ARG A 347 -36.39 24.29 5.15
N GLN A 348 -37.04 23.39 5.88
CA GLN A 348 -36.49 22.06 6.20
C GLN A 348 -36.10 21.26 4.94
N GLU A 349 -36.92 21.30 3.88
CA GLU A 349 -36.65 20.60 2.63
C GLU A 349 -35.32 21.04 1.99
N HIS A 350 -35.06 22.35 1.98
CA HIS A 350 -33.80 22.89 1.47
C HIS A 350 -32.61 22.48 2.34
N ARG A 351 -32.80 22.46 3.67
CA ARG A 351 -31.77 22.03 4.62
C ARG A 351 -31.37 20.57 4.40
N ASN A 352 -32.36 19.70 4.18
CA ASN A 352 -32.13 18.29 3.87
C ASN A 352 -31.39 18.11 2.54
N ARG A 353 -31.78 18.86 1.51
CA ARG A 353 -31.13 18.82 0.19
C ARG A 353 -29.66 19.25 0.26
N VAL A 354 -29.38 20.42 0.86
CA VAL A 354 -28.02 20.93 1.03
C VAL A 354 -27.15 19.93 1.79
N PHE A 355 -27.69 19.34 2.86
CA PHE A 355 -26.96 18.34 3.64
C PHE A 355 -26.64 17.09 2.82
N HIS A 356 -27.62 16.57 2.07
CA HIS A 356 -27.44 15.41 1.20
C HIS A 356 -26.41 15.68 0.11
N ASP A 357 -26.50 16.81 -0.57
CA ASP A 357 -25.62 17.18 -1.66
C ASP A 357 -24.17 17.41 -1.16
N PHE A 358 -24.00 18.03 0.01
CA PHE A 358 -22.69 18.17 0.64
C PHE A 358 -22.10 16.81 1.07
N ARG A 359 -22.89 15.94 1.69
CA ARG A 359 -22.43 14.60 2.11
C ARG A 359 -21.98 13.74 0.93
N ASN A 360 -22.60 13.89 -0.24
CA ASN A 360 -22.25 13.18 -1.46
C ASN A 360 -21.09 13.83 -2.25
N GLY A 361 -20.41 14.84 -1.69
CA GLY A 361 -19.23 15.45 -2.31
C GLY A 361 -19.53 16.43 -3.44
N LEU A 362 -20.79 16.81 -3.67
CA LEU A 362 -21.14 17.78 -4.73
C LEU A 362 -20.61 19.20 -4.45
N CYS A 363 -20.13 19.44 -3.24
CA CYS A 363 -19.54 20.69 -2.83
C CYS A 363 -18.40 20.47 -1.84
N ARG A 364 -17.36 21.31 -1.91
CA ARG A 364 -16.17 21.20 -1.05
C ARG A 364 -16.34 21.88 0.30
N ASN A 365 -17.17 22.92 0.43
CA ASN A 365 -17.27 23.70 1.66
C ASN A 365 -18.72 23.87 2.13
N LEU A 366 -18.97 23.73 3.44
CA LEU A 366 -20.28 23.99 4.04
C LEU A 366 -20.18 25.12 5.08
N VAL A 367 -20.85 26.24 4.84
CA VAL A 367 -20.96 27.35 5.80
C VAL A 367 -22.20 27.18 6.68
N CYS A 368 -22.06 27.18 8.00
CA CYS A 368 -23.20 26.86 8.87
C CYS A 368 -23.15 27.48 10.27
N THR A 369 -24.31 27.42 10.95
CA THR A 369 -24.42 27.68 12.40
C THR A 369 -24.40 26.37 13.20
N ASP A 370 -24.15 26.46 14.50
CA ASP A 370 -24.07 25.33 15.45
C ASP A 370 -25.20 24.31 15.39
N LEU A 371 -26.43 24.79 15.15
CA LEU A 371 -27.64 23.97 15.19
C LEU A 371 -27.64 22.84 14.15
N PHE A 372 -26.85 22.96 13.08
CA PHE A 372 -26.94 22.07 11.93
C PHE A 372 -26.07 20.84 11.99
N THR A 373 -24.89 20.96 12.55
CA THR A 373 -23.85 19.94 12.36
C THR A 373 -23.75 18.99 13.55
N ARG A 374 -24.49 19.22 14.64
CA ARG A 374 -24.45 18.36 15.83
C ARG A 374 -24.83 16.92 15.51
N GLY A 375 -23.99 15.99 15.95
CA GLY A 375 -24.09 14.55 15.63
C GLY A 375 -23.77 14.12 14.19
N ILE A 376 -23.82 15.02 13.21
CA ILE A 376 -23.66 14.70 11.77
C ILE A 376 -22.28 14.16 11.42
N ASP A 377 -22.22 13.02 10.70
CA ASP A 377 -21.02 12.32 10.25
C ASP A 377 -20.75 12.37 8.75
N ILE A 378 -19.60 12.97 8.41
CA ILE A 378 -19.11 13.12 7.04
C ILE A 378 -17.61 12.84 7.05
N GLN A 379 -17.24 11.64 6.60
CA GLN A 379 -15.86 11.15 6.65
C GLN A 379 -14.87 11.95 5.78
N ALA A 380 -15.37 12.65 4.74
CA ALA A 380 -14.54 13.44 3.83
C ALA A 380 -14.17 14.83 4.39
N VAL A 381 -14.74 15.24 5.54
CA VAL A 381 -14.38 16.50 6.20
C VAL A 381 -13.08 16.30 6.98
N ASN A 382 -11.98 16.86 6.46
CA ASN A 382 -10.68 16.85 7.13
C ASN A 382 -10.30 18.22 7.73
N VAL A 383 -10.99 19.30 7.36
CA VAL A 383 -10.74 20.65 7.88
C VAL A 383 -12.01 21.30 8.44
N VAL A 384 -11.92 21.84 9.65
CA VAL A 384 -12.96 22.66 10.28
C VAL A 384 -12.42 24.06 10.51
N ILE A 385 -13.21 25.09 10.17
CA ILE A 385 -12.85 26.48 10.37
C ILE A 385 -13.90 27.16 11.25
N ASN A 386 -13.48 27.65 12.42
CA ASN A 386 -14.27 28.55 13.22
C ASN A 386 -14.05 29.98 12.71
N PHE A 387 -14.87 30.40 11.74
CA PHE A 387 -14.82 31.78 11.22
C PHE A 387 -15.24 32.78 12.28
N ASP A 388 -16.22 32.41 13.10
CA ASP A 388 -16.52 33.08 14.36
C ASP A 388 -16.22 32.13 15.52
N PHE A 389 -15.38 32.56 16.45
CA PHE A 389 -15.05 31.75 17.61
C PHE A 389 -16.28 31.58 18.54
N PRO A 390 -16.54 30.37 19.07
CA PRO A 390 -17.67 30.14 19.97
C PRO A 390 -17.41 30.74 21.36
N LYS A 391 -18.48 31.03 22.10
CA LYS A 391 -18.41 31.58 23.47
C LYS A 391 -18.34 30.51 24.57
N LEU A 392 -18.62 29.25 24.24
CA LEU A 392 -18.75 28.15 25.20
C LEU A 392 -17.89 26.97 24.75
N GLY A 393 -17.19 26.31 25.69
CA GLY A 393 -16.34 25.15 25.39
C GLY A 393 -17.12 23.96 24.84
N GLU A 394 -18.35 23.75 25.28
CA GLU A 394 -19.24 22.71 24.74
C GLU A 394 -19.51 22.91 23.23
N THR A 395 -19.80 24.15 22.84
CA THR A 395 -20.01 24.49 21.44
C THR A 395 -18.74 24.26 20.62
N TYR A 396 -17.58 24.68 21.15
CA TYR A 396 -16.29 24.44 20.51
C TYR A 396 -16.03 22.95 20.26
N LEU A 397 -16.20 22.13 21.30
CA LEU A 397 -16.00 20.68 21.21
C LEU A 397 -16.92 20.03 20.16
N HIS A 398 -18.16 20.50 20.06
CA HIS A 398 -19.10 20.03 19.05
C HIS A 398 -18.67 20.39 17.62
N ARG A 399 -18.09 21.58 17.42
CA ARG A 399 -17.61 22.04 16.10
C ARG A 399 -16.37 21.29 15.64
N ILE A 400 -15.33 21.21 16.47
CA ILE A 400 -14.07 20.57 16.05
C ILE A 400 -14.21 19.05 15.88
N GLY A 401 -15.12 18.41 16.62
CA GLY A 401 -15.50 17.00 16.42
C GLY A 401 -16.26 16.72 15.11
N ARG A 402 -16.29 17.66 14.16
CA ARG A 402 -16.69 17.40 12.77
C ARG A 402 -15.53 16.94 11.89
N SER A 403 -14.29 17.17 12.31
CA SER A 403 -13.08 16.59 11.70
C SER A 403 -12.52 15.47 12.59
N GLY A 404 -11.59 14.68 12.06
CA GLY A 404 -10.87 13.63 12.79
C GLY A 404 -11.76 12.50 13.33
N ARG A 405 -12.79 12.14 12.58
CA ARG A 405 -13.81 11.18 13.03
C ARG A 405 -13.36 9.75 12.96
N PHE A 406 -13.88 8.93 13.86
CA PHE A 406 -13.52 7.52 13.99
C PHE A 406 -12.01 7.30 14.08
N GLY A 407 -11.33 8.20 14.81
CA GLY A 407 -9.90 8.17 15.03
C GLY A 407 -9.06 8.73 13.88
N HIS A 408 -9.64 9.20 12.78
CA HIS A 408 -8.84 9.82 11.73
C HIS A 408 -8.20 11.13 12.21
N LEU A 409 -7.16 11.56 11.48
CA LEU A 409 -6.54 12.85 11.72
C LEU A 409 -7.34 13.97 11.05
N GLY A 410 -7.28 15.18 11.62
CA GLY A 410 -8.07 16.31 11.19
C GLY A 410 -7.54 17.65 11.69
N LEU A 411 -7.90 18.72 11.00
CA LEU A 411 -7.44 20.07 11.31
C LEU A 411 -8.59 20.99 11.74
N ALA A 412 -8.40 21.75 12.81
CA ALA A 412 -9.30 22.80 13.27
C ALA A 412 -8.57 24.15 13.33
N ILE A 413 -9.08 25.15 12.60
CA ILE A 413 -8.50 26.50 12.57
C ILE A 413 -9.49 27.53 13.12
N ASN A 414 -9.02 28.34 14.06
CA ASN A 414 -9.81 29.32 14.78
C ASN A 414 -9.43 30.74 14.38
N LEU A 415 -10.38 31.53 13.86
CA LEU A 415 -10.16 32.95 13.59
C LEU A 415 -10.49 33.77 14.84
N ILE A 416 -9.45 34.30 15.49
CA ILE A 416 -9.54 34.95 16.81
C ILE A 416 -9.40 36.45 16.64
N THR A 417 -10.43 37.19 17.05
CA THR A 417 -10.38 38.65 17.17
C THR A 417 -9.87 39.09 18.54
N TYR A 418 -9.72 40.41 18.74
CA TYR A 418 -9.34 40.94 20.04
C TYR A 418 -10.35 40.55 21.15
N ASP A 419 -11.65 40.57 20.83
CA ASP A 419 -12.72 40.27 21.78
C ASP A 419 -12.80 38.77 22.12
N ASP A 420 -12.24 37.91 21.27
CA ASP A 420 -12.27 36.45 21.45
C ASP A 420 -11.18 35.95 22.40
N ARG A 421 -10.19 36.78 22.77
CA ARG A 421 -9.01 36.37 23.57
C ARG A 421 -9.36 35.74 24.92
N PHE A 422 -10.37 36.29 25.60
CA PHE A 422 -10.83 35.74 26.88
C PHE A 422 -11.58 34.42 26.71
N ASN A 423 -12.39 34.30 25.65
CA ASN A 423 -13.08 33.06 25.33
C ASN A 423 -12.09 31.96 24.92
N LEU A 424 -11.03 32.30 24.18
CA LEU A 424 -9.98 31.35 23.78
C LEU A 424 -9.36 30.70 25.02
N LYS A 425 -8.82 31.51 25.94
CA LYS A 425 -8.23 31.01 27.19
C LYS A 425 -9.23 30.23 28.04
N GLY A 426 -10.46 30.77 28.20
CA GLY A 426 -11.49 30.08 28.98
C GLY A 426 -11.88 28.72 28.41
N ILE A 427 -11.88 28.57 27.07
CA ILE A 427 -12.17 27.29 26.41
C ILE A 427 -10.99 26.32 26.51
N GLU A 428 -9.73 26.78 26.39
CA GLU A 428 -8.54 25.97 26.61
C GLU A 428 -8.51 25.39 28.04
N GLU A 429 -8.74 26.24 29.04
CA GLU A 429 -8.81 25.85 30.45
C GLU A 429 -9.97 24.88 30.72
N GLN A 430 -11.18 25.18 30.20
CA GLN A 430 -12.35 24.34 30.41
C GLN A 430 -12.20 22.94 29.79
N LEU A 431 -11.55 22.85 28.62
CA LEU A 431 -11.43 21.60 27.87
C LEU A 431 -10.12 20.85 28.15
N GLY A 432 -9.18 21.48 28.86
CA GLY A 432 -7.84 20.91 29.11
C GLY A 432 -7.09 20.67 27.81
N THR A 433 -7.20 21.59 26.84
CA THR A 433 -6.57 21.47 25.51
C THR A 433 -5.73 22.69 25.21
N GLU A 434 -4.67 22.50 24.41
CA GLU A 434 -3.87 23.61 23.86
C GLU A 434 -4.31 23.91 22.43
N ILE A 435 -4.60 25.17 22.13
CA ILE A 435 -4.86 25.67 20.78
C ILE A 435 -3.67 26.52 20.37
N LYS A 436 -2.83 25.98 19.48
CA LYS A 436 -1.53 26.59 19.16
C LYS A 436 -1.68 27.78 18.21
N PRO A 437 -0.76 28.76 18.23
CA PRO A 437 -0.69 29.75 17.15
C PRO A 437 -0.44 29.06 15.82
N ILE A 438 -1.11 29.50 14.76
CA ILE A 438 -0.96 28.92 13.42
C ILE A 438 0.49 29.12 12.91
N PRO A 439 1.19 28.05 12.48
CA PRO A 439 2.52 28.17 11.89
C PRO A 439 2.46 28.76 10.48
N SER A 440 3.61 29.16 9.93
CA SER A 440 3.73 29.68 8.55
C SER A 440 3.36 28.64 7.50
N SER A 441 3.60 27.37 7.79
CA SER A 441 3.22 26.19 7.02
C SER A 441 2.66 25.12 7.97
N ILE A 442 1.57 24.46 7.58
CA ILE A 442 0.96 23.35 8.34
C ILE A 442 1.36 22.05 7.66
N ASP A 443 1.90 21.12 8.44
CA ASP A 443 2.24 19.78 7.96
C ASP A 443 0.97 19.04 7.50
N LYS A 444 1.03 18.47 6.29
CA LYS A 444 -0.07 17.74 5.66
C LYS A 444 -0.32 16.40 6.34
N SER A 445 0.70 15.78 6.95
CA SER A 445 0.56 14.53 7.70
C SER A 445 -0.45 14.63 8.86
N LEU A 446 -0.72 15.85 9.33
CA LEU A 446 -1.63 16.10 10.45
C LEU A 446 -3.11 16.01 10.06
N TYR A 447 -3.45 15.99 8.76
CA TYR A 447 -4.85 16.05 8.33
C TYR A 447 -5.15 15.54 6.90
N VAL A 448 -4.15 15.03 6.17
CA VAL A 448 -4.30 14.50 4.82
C VAL A 448 -3.90 13.03 4.78
N ALA A 449 -4.90 12.18 4.55
CA ALA A 449 -4.79 10.72 4.58
C ALA A 449 -3.63 10.13 3.73
N GLU A 450 -3.37 10.69 2.55
CA GLU A 450 -2.33 10.23 1.61
C GLU A 450 -0.91 10.38 2.18
N TYR A 451 -0.73 11.27 3.16
CA TYR A 451 0.54 11.51 3.85
C TYR A 451 0.69 10.70 5.14
N HIS A 452 -0.36 9.97 5.57
CA HIS A 452 -0.28 9.09 6.75
C HIS A 452 0.42 7.76 6.42
N SER A 453 0.51 7.40 5.13
CA SER A 453 1.24 6.22 4.64
C SER A 453 2.76 6.42 4.53
N GLU A 454 3.26 7.66 4.67
CA GLU A 454 4.68 7.96 4.47
C GLU A 454 5.53 7.83 5.75
N SER A 455 4.97 7.86 6.98
CA SER A 455 5.81 7.84 8.19
C SER A 455 6.54 6.50 8.40
N GLY A 456 5.85 5.37 8.22
CA GLY A 456 6.47 4.05 8.30
C GLY A 456 7.46 3.78 7.16
N GLU A 457 7.18 4.27 5.95
CA GLU A 457 8.07 4.11 4.79
C GLU A 457 9.31 5.00 4.87
N GLU A 458 9.23 6.19 5.45
CA GLU A 458 10.41 7.03 5.65
C GLU A 458 11.27 6.51 6.82
N VAL A 459 10.64 6.04 7.89
CA VAL A 459 11.34 5.47 9.04
C VAL A 459 12.00 4.11 8.70
N LYS A 460 11.37 3.25 7.88
CA LYS A 460 12.05 2.01 7.42
C LYS A 460 13.32 2.30 6.62
N LEU A 461 13.36 3.41 5.87
CA LEU A 461 14.58 3.82 5.15
C LEU A 461 15.70 4.20 6.12
N GLN A 462 15.40 4.69 7.33
CA GLN A 462 16.39 4.94 8.39
C GLN A 462 16.88 3.67 9.11
N ILE A 463 16.23 2.53 8.85
CA ILE A 463 16.65 1.22 9.38
C ILE A 463 17.48 0.49 8.33
N TYR A 464 16.97 0.42 7.10
CA TYR A 464 17.51 -0.45 6.06
C TYR A 464 18.40 0.26 5.03
N CYS A 465 18.25 1.58 4.84
CA CYS A 465 18.94 2.30 3.78
C CYS A 465 19.92 3.37 4.29
N THR A 466 19.62 3.95 5.44
CA THR A 466 20.34 5.07 6.06
C THR A 466 20.28 4.94 7.59
N GLY A 467 20.70 5.96 8.33
CA GLY A 467 20.48 6.05 9.78
C GLY A 467 21.51 5.32 10.66
N GLN A 468 21.33 5.47 11.98
CA GLN A 468 22.28 4.95 12.98
C GLN A 468 22.14 3.45 13.21
N ILE A 469 20.95 2.87 13.04
CA ILE A 469 20.72 1.44 13.17
C ILE A 469 21.57 0.68 12.16
N LEU A 470 21.41 1.01 10.87
CA LEU A 470 22.21 0.45 9.78
C LEU A 470 23.71 0.59 10.07
N LYS A 471 24.16 1.81 10.39
CA LYS A 471 25.57 2.09 10.63
C LYS A 471 26.15 1.25 11.78
N GLN A 472 25.51 1.24 12.94
CA GLN A 472 26.05 0.56 14.12
C GLN A 472 26.06 -0.96 13.93
N ILE A 473 25.02 -1.53 13.31
CA ILE A 473 24.93 -2.98 13.08
C ILE A 473 25.97 -3.44 12.06
N GLN A 474 26.06 -2.76 10.90
CA GLN A 474 27.01 -3.14 9.86
C GLN A 474 28.45 -2.96 10.31
N MET A 475 28.78 -1.82 10.96
CA MET A 475 30.14 -1.57 11.45
C MET A 475 30.53 -2.48 12.62
N ALA A 476 29.57 -3.08 13.33
CA ALA A 476 29.84 -4.09 14.36
C ALA A 476 30.14 -5.48 13.78
N ARG A 477 29.99 -5.68 12.45
CA ARG A 477 30.26 -6.94 11.73
C ARG A 477 29.68 -8.16 12.44
N LEU A 478 28.40 -8.07 12.83
CA LEU A 478 27.69 -9.14 13.54
C LEU A 478 27.44 -10.37 12.66
N PHE A 479 27.48 -10.18 11.34
CA PHE A 479 27.30 -11.20 10.33
C PHE A 479 28.46 -11.13 9.33
N ASP A 480 28.79 -12.26 8.70
CA ASP A 480 29.84 -12.33 7.67
C ASP A 480 29.46 -11.57 6.38
N ASP A 481 28.18 -11.23 6.23
CA ASP A 481 27.61 -10.62 5.04
C ASP A 481 26.67 -9.49 5.42
N ASP A 482 26.98 -8.26 5.02
CA ASP A 482 26.17 -7.06 5.27
C ASP A 482 24.75 -7.18 4.71
N LYS A 483 24.53 -7.98 3.66
CA LYS A 483 23.18 -8.23 3.11
C LYS A 483 22.29 -8.97 4.10
N HIS A 484 22.87 -9.72 5.05
CA HIS A 484 22.10 -10.46 6.05
C HIS A 484 21.19 -9.53 6.84
N PHE A 485 21.72 -8.44 7.42
CA PHE A 485 20.93 -7.52 8.24
C PHE A 485 19.85 -6.81 7.42
N VAL A 486 20.19 -6.29 6.25
CA VAL A 486 19.24 -5.52 5.44
C VAL A 486 18.14 -6.37 4.80
N ASP A 487 18.28 -7.70 4.81
CA ASP A 487 17.24 -8.65 4.41
C ASP A 487 16.32 -9.10 5.55
N MET A 488 16.66 -8.80 6.81
CA MET A 488 15.85 -9.20 7.98
C MET A 488 14.50 -8.49 7.99
N LYS A 489 13.47 -9.16 8.50
CA LYS A 489 12.11 -8.61 8.69
C LYS A 489 11.98 -7.97 10.08
N LEU A 490 11.28 -6.84 10.21
CA LEU A 490 10.92 -6.28 11.52
C LEU A 490 9.80 -7.09 12.22
N THR A 491 9.92 -7.28 13.53
CA THR A 491 8.86 -7.87 14.37
C THR A 491 7.90 -6.83 14.95
N ALA A 492 8.21 -5.53 14.82
CA ALA A 492 7.43 -4.41 15.31
C ALA A 492 7.46 -3.23 14.31
N HIS A 493 6.54 -2.29 14.46
CA HIS A 493 6.47 -1.09 13.61
C HIS A 493 7.80 -0.30 13.63
N PRO A 494 8.28 0.24 12.49
CA PRO A 494 9.59 0.92 12.39
C PRO A 494 9.84 1.97 13.47
N GLU A 495 8.84 2.78 13.81
CA GLU A 495 8.95 3.81 14.86
C GLU A 495 9.26 3.22 16.24
N VAL A 496 8.70 2.06 16.57
CA VAL A 496 8.97 1.35 17.84
C VAL A 496 10.41 0.84 17.86
N VAL A 497 10.88 0.30 16.73
CA VAL A 497 12.24 -0.23 16.58
C VAL A 497 13.27 0.91 16.70
N VAL A 498 13.01 2.05 16.05
CA VAL A 498 13.87 3.24 16.15
C VAL A 498 13.90 3.78 17.58
N ALA A 499 12.74 3.96 18.23
CA ALA A 499 12.69 4.44 19.61
C ALA A 499 13.41 3.48 20.59
N ALA A 500 13.28 2.17 20.39
CA ALA A 500 13.98 1.17 21.18
C ALA A 500 15.51 1.26 20.99
N PHE A 501 15.97 1.54 19.77
CA PHE A 501 17.39 1.74 19.47
C PHE A 501 17.94 3.05 20.04
N GLU A 502 17.16 4.14 20.00
CA GLU A 502 17.51 5.41 20.64
C GLU A 502 17.67 5.26 22.15
N ASN A 503 16.80 4.47 22.78
CA ASN A 503 16.93 4.14 24.21
C ASN A 503 18.18 3.30 24.49
N LEU A 504 18.48 2.30 23.65
CA LEU A 504 19.70 1.51 23.75
C LEU A 504 20.96 2.38 23.64
N THR A 505 21.01 3.27 22.65
CA THR A 505 22.17 4.15 22.39
C THR A 505 22.31 5.26 23.43
N SER A 506 21.23 5.67 24.10
CA SER A 506 21.29 6.62 25.24
C SER A 506 22.14 6.11 26.41
N GLY A 507 22.31 4.79 26.56
CA GLY A 507 23.23 4.18 27.52
C GLY A 507 24.71 4.27 27.14
N PHE A 508 25.03 4.64 25.90
CA PHE A 508 26.38 4.68 25.33
C PHE A 508 26.67 6.00 24.58
N PRO A 509 26.51 7.17 25.20
CA PRO A 509 26.72 8.44 24.52
C PRO A 509 28.17 8.55 24.01
N ASN A 510 28.32 8.81 22.71
CA ASN A 510 29.61 8.91 21.99
C ASN A 510 30.46 7.63 21.99
N LYS A 511 29.86 6.45 22.20
CA LYS A 511 30.54 5.14 22.11
C LYS A 511 29.77 4.19 21.19
N THR A 512 30.49 3.27 20.55
CA THR A 512 29.89 2.15 19.81
C THR A 512 29.13 1.26 20.78
N VAL A 513 27.91 0.85 20.41
CA VAL A 513 27.13 -0.08 21.22
C VAL A 513 27.84 -1.45 21.20
N PRO A 514 28.03 -2.13 22.35
CA PRO A 514 28.66 -3.45 22.37
C PRO A 514 27.91 -4.47 21.50
N SER A 515 28.64 -5.31 20.77
CA SER A 515 28.07 -6.33 19.88
C SER A 515 27.07 -7.25 20.59
N SER A 516 27.28 -7.57 21.87
CA SER A 516 26.35 -8.37 22.66
C SER A 516 24.99 -7.72 22.87
N ASP A 517 24.94 -6.38 22.95
CA ASP A 517 23.68 -5.65 23.17
C ASP A 517 22.97 -5.38 21.83
N LEU A 518 23.73 -5.17 20.75
CA LEU A 518 23.18 -5.14 19.39
C LEU A 518 22.54 -6.49 19.00
N LEU A 519 23.18 -7.62 19.35
CA LEU A 519 22.60 -8.95 19.11
C LEU A 519 21.30 -9.16 19.89
N LYS A 520 21.22 -8.71 21.16
CA LYS A 520 19.97 -8.75 21.93
C LYS A 520 18.88 -7.90 21.28
N PHE A 521 19.24 -6.71 20.79
CA PHE A 521 18.31 -5.84 20.07
C PHE A 521 17.76 -6.52 18.81
N LEU A 522 18.65 -7.10 17.99
CA LEU A 522 18.27 -7.84 16.79
C LEU A 522 17.34 -9.01 17.11
N ASN A 523 17.66 -9.82 18.13
CA ASN A 523 16.84 -10.98 18.54
C ASN A 523 15.42 -10.61 19.00
N VAL A 524 15.18 -9.35 19.40
CA VAL A 524 13.85 -8.87 19.82
C VAL A 524 13.08 -8.27 18.64
N TYR A 525 13.76 -7.46 17.81
CA TYR A 525 13.10 -6.61 16.82
C TYR A 525 13.18 -7.12 15.38
N PHE A 526 13.93 -8.18 15.11
CA PHE A 526 14.16 -8.68 13.76
C PHE A 526 13.98 -10.22 13.69
N GLU A 527 13.48 -10.70 12.55
CA GLU A 527 13.47 -12.11 12.16
C GLU A 527 14.55 -12.40 11.12
N GLU A 528 15.01 -13.65 11.10
CA GLU A 528 15.95 -14.17 10.10
C GLU A 528 15.52 -13.87 8.65
N PRO A 529 16.46 -13.59 7.73
CA PRO A 529 16.15 -13.40 6.32
C PRO A 529 15.39 -14.59 5.71
N GLY A 530 14.56 -14.33 4.71
CA GLY A 530 13.81 -15.33 3.95
C GLY A 530 12.39 -15.61 4.45
N LYS A 531 11.96 -14.99 5.55
CA LYS A 531 10.59 -15.10 6.10
C LYS A 531 9.54 -14.38 5.26
N GLU A 532 9.97 -13.50 4.37
CA GLU A 532 9.21 -12.79 3.36
C GLU A 532 8.74 -13.67 2.19
N PHE A 533 9.34 -14.85 2.02
CA PHE A 533 9.00 -15.81 0.96
C PHE A 533 8.28 -17.05 1.49
N GLU A 534 7.42 -17.60 0.66
CA GLU A 534 6.93 -18.96 0.78
C GLU A 534 7.52 -19.84 -0.34
N MET A 535 7.72 -21.12 -0.03
CA MET A 535 8.14 -22.09 -1.05
C MET A 535 7.07 -22.17 -2.13
N TRP A 536 7.50 -22.09 -3.38
CA TRP A 536 6.62 -22.17 -4.52
C TRP A 536 7.22 -23.07 -5.59
N THR A 537 6.44 -24.06 -6.02
CA THR A 537 6.78 -24.89 -7.17
C THR A 537 6.01 -24.38 -8.38
N PRO A 538 6.68 -24.11 -9.52
CA PRO A 538 6.00 -23.67 -10.73
C PRO A 538 4.93 -24.67 -11.18
N PRO A 539 3.68 -24.23 -11.42
CA PRO A 539 2.56 -25.12 -11.74
C PRO A 539 2.62 -25.67 -13.18
N ASP A 540 3.32 -24.98 -14.07
CA ASP A 540 3.55 -25.34 -15.47
C ASP A 540 4.84 -26.16 -15.68
N TRP A 541 5.56 -26.50 -14.61
CA TRP A 541 6.70 -27.41 -14.69
C TRP A 541 6.24 -28.85 -14.98
N HIS A 542 6.94 -29.55 -15.88
CA HIS A 542 6.74 -30.98 -16.13
C HIS A 542 8.08 -31.68 -16.38
N SER A 543 8.18 -32.97 -16.06
CA SER A 543 9.49 -33.67 -16.02
C SER A 543 10.12 -33.94 -17.39
N ASN A 544 9.37 -33.78 -18.49
CA ASN A 544 9.77 -34.19 -19.83
C ASN A 544 9.60 -33.05 -20.87
N PRO A 545 10.26 -31.89 -20.69
CA PRO A 545 10.25 -30.82 -21.68
C PRO A 545 10.92 -31.25 -22.99
N LYS A 546 10.38 -30.77 -24.12
CA LYS A 546 10.81 -31.19 -25.47
C LYS A 546 12.30 -31.02 -25.75
N PHE A 547 12.97 -30.05 -25.11
CA PHE A 547 14.39 -29.81 -25.37
C PHE A 547 15.27 -31.00 -24.95
N LEU A 548 14.85 -31.80 -23.95
CA LEU A 548 15.64 -32.94 -23.46
C LEU A 548 15.76 -34.05 -24.51
N SER A 549 14.71 -34.29 -25.31
CA SER A 549 14.75 -35.29 -26.38
C SER A 549 15.70 -34.91 -27.51
N ASN A 550 16.05 -33.63 -27.64
CA ASN A 550 16.96 -33.13 -28.67
C ASN A 550 18.44 -33.28 -28.28
N ILE A 551 18.75 -33.63 -27.02
CA ILE A 551 20.11 -33.83 -26.55
C ILE A 551 20.50 -35.29 -26.81
N SER A 552 21.36 -35.55 -27.80
CA SER A 552 21.74 -36.93 -28.17
C SER A 552 22.61 -37.63 -27.13
N ASP A 553 23.55 -36.92 -26.50
CA ASP A 553 24.48 -37.49 -25.52
C ASP A 553 23.75 -37.81 -24.20
N PRO A 554 23.81 -39.06 -23.70
CA PRO A 554 23.08 -39.48 -22.51
C PRO A 554 23.58 -38.81 -21.22
N LYS A 555 24.86 -38.43 -21.12
CA LYS A 555 25.41 -37.74 -19.94
C LYS A 555 24.90 -36.31 -19.89
N TYR A 556 24.98 -35.59 -21.00
CA TYR A 556 24.44 -34.23 -21.08
C TYR A 556 22.93 -34.20 -20.94
N ARG A 557 22.20 -35.21 -21.45
CA ARG A 557 20.75 -35.30 -21.23
C ARG A 557 20.41 -35.45 -19.75
N ARG A 558 21.10 -36.33 -19.01
CA ARG A 558 20.91 -36.50 -17.57
C ARG A 558 21.23 -35.23 -16.79
N TRP A 559 22.33 -34.56 -17.13
CA TRP A 559 22.68 -33.28 -16.50
C TRP A 559 21.62 -32.20 -16.77
N ALA A 560 21.14 -32.11 -18.01
CA ALA A 560 20.06 -31.18 -18.36
C ALA A 560 18.74 -31.48 -17.63
N GLU A 561 18.41 -32.76 -17.40
CA GLU A 561 17.28 -33.16 -16.55
C GLU A 561 17.45 -32.68 -15.10
N GLU A 562 18.67 -32.77 -14.56
CA GLU A 562 19.01 -32.28 -13.21
C GLU A 562 18.88 -30.75 -13.11
N LEU A 563 19.42 -30.02 -14.08
CA LEU A 563 19.27 -28.56 -14.16
C LEU A 563 17.80 -28.15 -14.25
N HIS A 564 17.00 -28.84 -15.06
CA HIS A 564 15.58 -28.57 -15.19
C HIS A 564 14.80 -28.81 -13.88
N ARG A 565 15.25 -29.73 -13.02
CA ARG A 565 14.66 -29.93 -11.68
C ARG A 565 14.92 -28.75 -10.73
N LEU A 566 16.02 -28.01 -10.92
CA LEU A 566 16.37 -26.86 -10.06
C LEU A 566 15.33 -25.73 -10.10
N TRP A 567 14.52 -25.62 -11.15
CA TRP A 567 13.41 -24.66 -11.19
C TRP A 567 12.46 -24.79 -10.00
N LYS A 568 12.25 -26.01 -9.49
CA LYS A 568 11.40 -26.24 -8.31
C LYS A 568 12.00 -25.64 -7.03
N SER A 569 13.31 -25.72 -6.87
CA SER A 569 14.02 -25.21 -5.69
C SER A 569 14.33 -23.72 -5.76
N LEU A 570 14.35 -23.14 -6.97
CA LEU A 570 14.61 -21.72 -7.20
C LEU A 570 13.32 -20.88 -7.24
N GLY A 571 12.15 -21.52 -7.32
CA GLY A 571 10.85 -20.85 -7.26
C GLY A 571 10.57 -20.22 -5.89
N ARG A 572 10.19 -18.95 -5.87
CA ARG A 572 9.80 -18.19 -4.67
C ARG A 572 8.48 -17.48 -4.94
N LYS A 573 7.60 -17.45 -3.94
CA LYS A 573 6.45 -16.55 -3.93
C LYS A 573 6.57 -15.62 -2.74
N ILE A 574 6.36 -14.32 -2.97
CA ILE A 574 6.36 -13.34 -1.90
C ILE A 574 5.06 -13.50 -1.10
N ARG A 575 5.16 -13.52 0.23
CA ARG A 575 3.99 -13.65 1.11
C ARG A 575 3.10 -12.41 1.03
N ASP A 576 1.79 -12.62 1.17
CA ASP A 576 0.80 -11.54 1.24
C ASP A 576 1.10 -10.53 2.38
N ASP A 577 1.78 -10.97 3.44
CA ASP A 577 2.22 -10.11 4.56
C ASP A 577 3.13 -8.95 4.10
N VAL A 578 3.93 -9.14 3.04
CA VAL A 578 4.76 -8.07 2.47
C VAL A 578 3.92 -7.01 1.76
N ARG A 579 2.76 -7.41 1.20
CA ARG A 579 1.77 -6.47 0.63
C ARG A 579 1.01 -5.73 1.72
N ASP A 580 0.59 -6.46 2.75
CA ASP A 580 -0.31 -5.95 3.78
C ASP A 580 0.43 -5.12 4.84
N HIS A 581 1.73 -5.39 5.05
CA HIS A 581 2.62 -4.72 6.01
C HIS A 581 4.00 -4.34 5.42
N PRO A 582 4.06 -3.57 4.32
CA PRO A 582 5.30 -3.25 3.60
C PRO A 582 6.30 -2.42 4.42
N GLU A 583 5.88 -1.83 5.54
CA GLU A 583 6.72 -1.12 6.49
C GLU A 583 7.68 -2.04 7.26
N LEU A 584 7.36 -3.33 7.39
CA LEU A 584 8.13 -4.30 8.17
C LEU A 584 9.25 -4.98 7.35
N TYR A 585 9.33 -4.69 6.05
CA TYR A 585 10.16 -5.42 5.11
C TYR A 585 11.03 -4.48 4.29
N SER A 586 12.26 -4.91 4.02
CA SER A 586 13.03 -4.37 2.91
C SER A 586 12.61 -4.95 1.55
N GLN A 587 11.93 -6.11 1.53
CA GLN A 587 11.41 -6.75 0.31
C GLN A 587 10.29 -5.90 -0.31
N ILE A 588 10.43 -5.60 -1.60
CA ILE A 588 9.37 -4.99 -2.41
C ILE A 588 8.42 -6.09 -2.85
N TYR A 589 7.13 -5.93 -2.54
CA TYR A 589 6.10 -6.85 -2.99
C TYR A 589 5.95 -6.83 -4.52
N THR A 590 5.86 -8.01 -5.12
CA THR A 590 5.43 -8.21 -6.50
C THR A 590 4.34 -9.29 -6.57
N PRO A 591 3.35 -9.14 -7.48
CA PRO A 591 2.11 -9.94 -7.44
C PRO A 591 2.26 -11.39 -7.93
N HIS A 592 3.30 -11.71 -8.69
CA HIS A 592 3.52 -13.05 -9.24
C HIS A 592 4.75 -13.72 -8.61
N PRO A 593 4.81 -15.06 -8.58
CA PRO A 593 6.01 -15.78 -8.20
C PRO A 593 7.20 -15.46 -9.10
N VAL A 594 8.42 -15.71 -8.59
CA VAL A 594 9.68 -15.47 -9.28
C VAL A 594 10.58 -16.70 -9.20
N VAL A 595 11.49 -16.82 -10.15
CA VAL A 595 12.63 -17.72 -10.09
C VAL A 595 13.86 -16.86 -9.83
N VAL A 596 14.64 -17.22 -8.81
CA VAL A 596 15.79 -16.43 -8.33
C VAL A 596 17.11 -17.04 -8.77
N PRO A 597 18.21 -16.27 -8.84
CA PRO A 597 19.54 -16.81 -9.21
C PRO A 597 20.03 -17.94 -8.28
N GLY A 598 19.71 -17.85 -6.98
CA GLY A 598 20.07 -18.86 -5.98
C GLY A 598 21.11 -18.38 -4.96
N GLY A 599 21.36 -19.19 -3.94
CA GLY A 599 22.29 -18.86 -2.84
C GLY A 599 21.81 -17.69 -1.97
N ARG A 600 22.65 -16.65 -1.84
CA ARG A 600 22.32 -15.42 -1.09
C ARG A 600 21.27 -14.53 -1.77
N PHE A 601 21.06 -14.72 -3.08
CA PHE A 601 20.11 -13.94 -3.86
C PHE A 601 18.72 -14.58 -3.78
N ARG A 602 17.87 -14.02 -2.92
CA ARG A 602 16.55 -14.58 -2.56
C ARG A 602 15.39 -13.87 -3.26
N GLU A 603 15.69 -12.74 -3.87
CA GLU A 603 14.77 -11.87 -4.59
C GLU A 603 15.00 -11.93 -6.11
N LEU A 604 14.09 -11.29 -6.86
CA LEU A 604 14.29 -11.05 -8.28
C LEU A 604 15.47 -10.10 -8.50
N TYR A 605 16.31 -10.41 -9.50
CA TYR A 605 17.35 -9.54 -10.06
C TYR A 605 17.03 -9.28 -11.52
N TYR A 606 17.25 -8.05 -11.98
CA TYR A 606 16.69 -7.58 -13.23
C TYR A 606 17.29 -8.30 -14.44
N TRP A 607 18.57 -8.09 -14.74
CA TRP A 607 19.15 -8.62 -15.99
C TRP A 607 19.28 -10.15 -15.98
N ASP A 608 19.57 -10.77 -14.84
CA ASP A 608 19.63 -12.23 -14.66
C ASP A 608 18.34 -12.91 -15.12
N SER A 609 17.21 -12.24 -14.86
CA SER A 609 15.89 -12.76 -15.20
C SER A 609 15.67 -12.93 -16.70
N TYR A 610 16.47 -12.28 -17.56
CA TYR A 610 16.40 -12.50 -19.01
C TYR A 610 16.81 -13.92 -19.37
N TRP A 611 17.95 -14.38 -18.87
CA TRP A 611 18.42 -15.75 -19.11
C TRP A 611 17.55 -16.78 -18.39
N ILE A 612 17.03 -16.45 -17.20
CA ILE A 612 16.05 -17.29 -16.50
C ILE A 612 14.79 -17.45 -17.36
N ILE A 613 14.22 -16.36 -17.90
CA ILE A 613 13.04 -16.41 -18.77
C ILE A 613 13.31 -17.22 -20.03
N LYS A 614 14.47 -17.09 -20.69
CA LYS A 614 14.83 -17.96 -21.83
C LYS A 614 14.87 -19.44 -21.42
N GLY A 615 15.46 -19.75 -20.27
CA GLY A 615 15.50 -21.13 -19.74
C GLY A 615 14.12 -21.69 -19.39
N LEU A 616 13.24 -20.87 -18.84
CA LEU A 616 11.84 -21.22 -18.53
C LEU A 616 11.05 -21.49 -19.82
N LEU A 617 11.18 -20.63 -20.83
CA LEU A 617 10.52 -20.83 -22.12
C LEU A 617 11.02 -22.09 -22.84
N LEU A 618 12.33 -22.37 -22.79
CA LEU A 618 12.91 -23.62 -23.29
C LEU A 618 12.36 -24.85 -22.53
N SER A 619 12.05 -24.68 -21.24
CA SER A 619 11.44 -25.68 -20.37
C SER A 619 9.92 -25.77 -20.51
N GLU A 620 9.31 -25.08 -21.49
CA GLU A 620 7.86 -25.02 -21.73
C GLU A 620 7.06 -24.41 -20.55
N MET A 621 7.71 -23.61 -19.70
CA MET A 621 7.13 -22.94 -18.52
C MET A 621 6.69 -21.50 -18.82
N THR A 622 5.78 -21.37 -19.78
CA THR A 622 5.33 -20.09 -20.32
C THR A 622 4.56 -19.24 -19.31
N GLU A 623 3.76 -19.84 -18.42
CA GLU A 623 2.98 -19.08 -17.42
C GLU A 623 3.88 -18.48 -16.34
N THR A 624 4.92 -19.23 -15.95
CA THR A 624 5.94 -18.73 -15.02
C THR A 624 6.72 -17.56 -15.62
N ALA A 625 7.17 -17.68 -16.88
CA ALA A 625 7.84 -16.60 -17.60
C ALA A 625 6.93 -15.35 -17.71
N ARG A 626 5.65 -15.55 -18.05
CA ARG A 626 4.64 -14.49 -18.11
C ARG A 626 4.50 -13.75 -16.79
N GLY A 627 4.41 -14.48 -15.68
CA GLY A 627 4.33 -13.91 -14.32
C GLY A 627 5.54 -13.04 -13.96
N MET A 628 6.75 -13.50 -14.28
CA MET A 628 7.98 -12.73 -14.05
C MET A 628 8.00 -11.42 -14.84
N ILE A 629 7.61 -11.43 -16.12
CA ILE A 629 7.52 -10.20 -16.94
C ILE A 629 6.48 -9.23 -16.35
N LEU A 630 5.34 -9.74 -15.86
CA LEU A 630 4.32 -8.91 -15.21
C LEU A 630 4.80 -8.29 -13.89
N ASN A 631 5.70 -8.96 -13.16
CA ASN A 631 6.36 -8.36 -12.00
C ASN A 631 7.24 -7.18 -12.40
N PHE A 632 8.02 -7.30 -13.48
CA PHE A 632 8.82 -6.18 -13.97
C PHE A 632 7.96 -5.02 -14.49
N LYS A 633 6.87 -5.32 -15.20
CA LYS A 633 5.86 -4.32 -15.55
C LYS A 633 5.35 -3.58 -14.30
N PHE A 634 4.99 -4.30 -13.24
CA PHE A 634 4.53 -3.73 -11.98
C PHE A 634 5.58 -2.79 -11.35
N LEU A 635 6.85 -3.20 -11.36
CA LEU A 635 7.96 -2.38 -10.85
C LEU A 635 8.16 -1.10 -11.68
N VAL A 636 8.09 -1.17 -13.01
CA VAL A 636 8.16 0.01 -13.89
C VAL A 636 6.96 0.94 -13.68
N GLU A 637 5.76 0.41 -13.47
CA GLU A 637 4.59 1.21 -13.15
C GLU A 637 4.77 1.98 -11.84
N ARG A 638 5.41 1.36 -10.84
CA ARG A 638 5.70 1.97 -9.53
C ARG A 638 6.86 2.98 -9.57
N TYR A 639 8.01 2.60 -10.10
CA TYR A 639 9.27 3.37 -9.98
C TYR A 639 9.68 4.10 -11.27
N GLY A 640 9.05 3.77 -12.40
CA GLY A 640 9.43 4.29 -13.73
C GLY A 640 10.51 3.48 -14.44
N PHE A 641 11.14 2.55 -13.73
CA PHE A 641 12.16 1.63 -14.23
C PHE A 641 12.14 0.35 -13.40
N VAL A 642 12.89 -0.68 -13.80
CA VAL A 642 13.07 -1.88 -12.99
C VAL A 642 14.26 -1.69 -12.03
N PRO A 643 14.06 -1.70 -10.70
CA PRO A 643 15.18 -1.67 -9.74
C PRO A 643 16.14 -2.85 -9.92
N ASN A 644 17.40 -2.68 -9.53
CA ASN A 644 18.44 -3.73 -9.58
C ASN A 644 17.92 -5.10 -9.09
N GLY A 645 17.22 -5.09 -7.95
CA GLY A 645 16.46 -6.23 -7.47
C GLY A 645 15.26 -5.83 -6.61
N GLY A 646 14.55 -6.81 -6.06
CA GLY A 646 13.30 -6.62 -5.33
C GLY A 646 13.41 -6.04 -3.91
N ARG A 647 14.32 -5.09 -3.64
CA ARG A 647 14.55 -4.53 -2.29
C ARG A 647 14.56 -3.01 -2.27
N ILE A 648 14.12 -2.41 -1.16
CA ILE A 648 13.99 -0.94 -1.03
C ILE A 648 15.33 -0.19 -1.19
N TYR A 649 16.46 -0.81 -0.81
CA TYR A 649 17.79 -0.22 -1.00
C TYR A 649 18.27 -0.26 -2.46
N TYR A 650 17.48 -0.82 -3.38
CA TYR A 650 17.67 -0.78 -4.83
C TYR A 650 16.79 0.25 -5.55
N GLU A 651 15.84 0.92 -4.87
CA GLU A 651 14.83 1.81 -5.50
C GLU A 651 15.37 3.02 -6.26
N ARG A 652 16.68 3.28 -6.17
CA ARG A 652 17.33 4.42 -6.84
C ARG A 652 18.30 4.02 -7.95
N ARG A 653 18.48 2.73 -8.19
CA ARG A 653 19.38 2.22 -9.23
C ARG A 653 18.78 1.03 -9.95
N SER A 654 18.98 1.00 -11.26
CA SER A 654 18.50 -0.06 -12.13
C SER A 654 19.52 -1.22 -12.21
N GLN A 655 19.40 -1.99 -13.29
CA GLN A 655 20.41 -2.87 -13.86
C GLN A 655 20.33 -2.74 -15.40
N PRO A 656 21.19 -3.41 -16.19
CA PRO A 656 21.09 -3.37 -17.65
C PRO A 656 19.64 -3.63 -18.15
N PRO A 657 19.08 -2.79 -19.05
CA PRO A 657 17.64 -2.79 -19.30
C PRO A 657 17.16 -3.85 -20.29
N PHE A 658 16.93 -5.06 -19.77
CA PHE A 658 16.57 -6.25 -20.56
C PHE A 658 15.06 -6.52 -20.70
N LEU A 659 14.15 -5.72 -20.12
CA LEU A 659 12.72 -6.02 -20.11
C LEU A 659 12.12 -6.18 -21.51
N SER A 660 12.50 -5.34 -22.47
CA SER A 660 12.03 -5.48 -23.86
C SER A 660 12.47 -6.80 -24.50
N LEU A 661 13.66 -7.30 -24.17
CA LEU A 661 14.19 -8.58 -24.68
C LEU A 661 13.50 -9.78 -24.01
N MET A 662 13.10 -9.65 -22.74
CA MET A 662 12.26 -10.65 -22.08
C MET A 662 10.90 -10.76 -22.78
N VAL A 663 10.30 -9.62 -23.11
CA VAL A 663 9.04 -9.55 -23.86
C VAL A 663 9.21 -10.11 -25.28
N GLU A 664 10.32 -9.81 -25.97
CA GLU A 664 10.67 -10.42 -27.26
C GLU A 664 10.69 -11.94 -27.15
N SER A 665 11.46 -12.49 -26.21
CA SER A 665 11.61 -13.94 -26.02
C SER A 665 10.27 -14.62 -25.75
N PHE A 666 9.42 -14.00 -24.93
CA PHE A 666 8.07 -14.50 -24.66
C PHE A 666 7.17 -14.43 -25.89
N PHE A 667 7.21 -13.33 -26.63
CA PHE A 667 6.38 -13.11 -27.80
C PHE A 667 6.75 -14.05 -28.96
N GLU A 668 8.03 -14.34 -29.16
CA GLU A 668 8.51 -15.31 -30.17
C GLU A 668 7.94 -16.73 -29.97
N VAL A 669 7.67 -17.11 -28.71
CA VAL A 669 7.12 -18.43 -28.37
C VAL A 669 5.60 -18.45 -28.41
N THR A 670 4.95 -17.35 -28.05
CA THR A 670 3.50 -17.31 -27.78
C THR A 670 2.67 -16.61 -28.85
N GLU A 671 3.27 -15.69 -29.59
CA GLU A 671 2.60 -14.75 -30.50
C GLU A 671 1.45 -13.97 -29.85
N ASP A 672 1.45 -13.83 -28.51
CA ASP A 672 0.37 -13.20 -27.74
C ASP A 672 0.40 -11.67 -27.88
N LYS A 673 -0.36 -11.16 -28.86
CA LYS A 673 -0.50 -9.73 -29.14
C LYS A 673 -1.22 -8.96 -28.03
N ASP A 674 -2.09 -9.61 -27.25
CA ASP A 674 -2.81 -8.95 -26.17
C ASP A 674 -1.93 -8.75 -24.95
N PHE A 675 -1.07 -9.73 -24.65
CA PHE A 675 -0.01 -9.57 -23.68
C PHE A 675 0.96 -8.47 -24.11
N LEU A 676 1.42 -8.48 -25.36
CA LEU A 676 2.30 -7.43 -25.89
C LEU A 676 1.68 -6.04 -25.73
N ARG A 677 0.41 -5.87 -26.11
CA ARG A 677 -0.33 -4.60 -25.94
C ARG A 677 -0.41 -4.16 -24.48
N ARG A 678 -0.52 -5.10 -23.54
CA ARG A 678 -0.58 -4.82 -22.10
C ARG A 678 0.76 -4.38 -21.51
N VAL A 679 1.88 -4.92 -21.99
CA VAL A 679 3.22 -4.63 -21.43
C VAL A 679 3.93 -3.47 -22.12
N LEU A 680 3.62 -3.19 -23.39
CA LEU A 680 4.30 -2.16 -24.20
C LEU A 680 4.36 -0.78 -23.52
N PRO A 681 3.31 -0.25 -22.86
CA PRO A 681 3.39 1.04 -22.18
C PRO A 681 4.47 1.08 -21.06
N ALA A 682 4.70 -0.04 -20.38
CA ALA A 682 5.77 -0.13 -19.39
C ALA A 682 7.16 -0.12 -20.05
N LEU A 683 7.33 -0.80 -21.20
CA LEU A 683 8.58 -0.74 -21.96
C LEU A 683 8.93 0.69 -22.39
N GLU A 684 7.94 1.44 -22.89
CA GLU A 684 8.13 2.85 -23.27
C GLU A 684 8.47 3.73 -22.05
N LYS A 685 7.85 3.46 -20.89
CA LYS A 685 8.12 4.17 -19.65
C LYS A 685 9.54 3.93 -19.16
N GLU A 686 10.02 2.70 -19.18
CA GLU A 686 11.40 2.38 -18.80
C GLU A 686 12.40 2.98 -19.80
N TYR A 687 12.16 2.88 -21.11
CA TYR A 687 12.98 3.56 -22.11
C TYR A 687 13.07 5.07 -21.84
N SER A 688 11.94 5.69 -21.50
CA SER A 688 11.88 7.11 -21.16
C SER A 688 12.73 7.45 -19.93
N PHE A 689 12.73 6.60 -18.89
CA PHE A 689 13.61 6.76 -17.74
C PHE A 689 15.09 6.79 -18.17
N TRP A 690 15.54 5.82 -18.98
CA TRP A 690 16.93 5.80 -19.44
C TRP A 690 17.29 7.04 -20.24
N MET A 691 16.39 7.49 -21.11
CA MET A 691 16.61 8.69 -21.93
C MET A 691 16.54 10.00 -21.14
N GLN A 692 15.84 10.06 -20.02
CA GLN A 692 15.71 11.28 -19.21
C GLN A 692 16.77 11.35 -18.09
N ASN A 693 17.10 10.21 -17.49
CA ASN A 693 17.88 10.13 -16.26
C ASN A 693 19.29 9.56 -16.45
N ARG A 694 19.57 8.95 -17.60
CA ARG A 694 20.85 8.24 -17.86
C ARG A 694 21.49 8.61 -19.20
N SER A 695 20.91 9.56 -19.94
CA SER A 695 21.50 10.03 -21.20
C SER A 695 22.58 11.09 -20.98
N HIS A 696 23.59 11.11 -21.83
CA HIS A 696 24.61 12.14 -21.86
C HIS A 696 24.88 12.57 -23.31
N THR A 697 25.12 13.86 -23.49
CA THR A 697 25.33 14.48 -24.81
C THR A 697 26.82 14.71 -25.04
N VAL A 698 27.35 14.22 -26.16
CA VAL A 698 28.73 14.44 -26.60
C VAL A 698 28.74 15.11 -27.97
N VAL A 699 29.52 16.18 -28.10
CA VAL A 699 29.71 16.86 -29.39
C VAL A 699 31.05 16.42 -29.98
N LYS A 700 31.02 15.79 -31.16
CA LYS A 700 32.22 15.33 -31.87
C LYS A 700 32.12 15.71 -33.34
N ASN A 701 33.15 16.33 -33.89
CA ASN A 701 33.21 16.78 -35.29
C ASN A 701 32.00 17.63 -35.72
N GLY A 702 31.47 18.46 -34.82
CA GLY A 702 30.29 19.32 -35.08
C GLY A 702 28.94 18.58 -35.03
N ALA A 703 28.92 17.26 -34.85
CA ALA A 703 27.72 16.48 -34.64
C ALA A 703 27.45 16.24 -33.15
N THR A 704 26.19 16.34 -32.75
CA THR A 704 25.73 16.07 -31.39
C THR A 704 25.24 14.63 -31.31
N HIS A 705 25.83 13.85 -30.41
CA HIS A 705 25.49 12.46 -30.16
C HIS A 705 24.94 12.30 -28.74
N ILE A 706 23.89 11.49 -28.59
CA ILE A 706 23.30 11.17 -27.29
C ILE A 706 23.47 9.67 -27.06
N LEU A 707 24.13 9.31 -25.97
CA LEU A 707 24.32 7.93 -25.51
C LEU A 707 23.95 7.83 -24.03
N ASN A 708 23.84 6.62 -23.51
CA ASN A 708 23.51 6.37 -22.11
C ASN A 708 24.73 5.91 -21.31
N ARG A 709 24.70 6.17 -20.00
CA ARG A 709 25.71 5.76 -19.01
C ARG A 709 25.01 5.28 -17.73
N TYR A 710 25.67 4.43 -16.97
CA TYR A 710 25.21 4.09 -15.62
C TYR A 710 25.56 5.23 -14.68
N ASP A 711 24.58 5.77 -13.97
CA ASP A 711 24.75 7.04 -13.23
C ASP A 711 23.78 7.14 -12.06
N VAL A 712 24.28 6.82 -10.86
CA VAL A 712 23.47 6.77 -9.64
C VAL A 712 23.80 7.97 -8.75
N GLN A 713 22.86 8.92 -8.68
CA GLN A 713 23.03 10.20 -7.96
C GLN A 713 22.69 10.12 -6.46
N VAL A 714 23.05 9.02 -5.78
CA VAL A 714 22.71 8.80 -4.36
C VAL A 714 23.96 8.65 -3.51
N ALA A 715 24.14 9.58 -2.57
CA ALA A 715 25.22 9.56 -1.59
C ALA A 715 25.09 8.43 -0.55
N GLY A 716 26.18 8.16 0.18
CA GLY A 716 26.26 7.15 1.23
C GLY A 716 26.65 5.75 0.72
N PRO A 717 27.20 4.87 1.56
CA PRO A 717 27.55 3.50 1.20
C PRO A 717 26.34 2.66 0.79
N ARG A 718 26.54 1.56 0.06
CA ARG A 718 25.48 0.60 -0.27
C ARG A 718 25.05 -0.16 0.99
N PRO A 719 23.76 -0.22 1.35
CA PRO A 719 23.34 -0.89 2.58
C PRO A 719 23.71 -2.37 2.66
N GLU A 720 23.70 -3.07 1.52
CA GLU A 720 24.04 -4.49 1.39
C GLU A 720 25.55 -4.80 1.35
N SER A 721 26.39 -3.76 1.41
CA SER A 721 27.88 -3.84 1.44
C SER A 721 28.45 -2.65 2.20
N TYR A 722 27.77 -2.27 3.28
CA TYR A 722 27.97 -1.00 3.97
C TYR A 722 29.37 -0.88 4.58
N SER A 723 29.81 -1.91 5.30
CA SER A 723 31.09 -1.93 6.00
C SER A 723 32.26 -1.92 5.00
N ASP A 724 32.16 -2.69 3.91
CA ASP A 724 33.16 -2.70 2.84
C ASP A 724 33.26 -1.34 2.13
N ASP A 725 32.11 -0.73 1.81
CA ASP A 725 32.06 0.59 1.16
C ASP A 725 32.59 1.72 2.07
N VAL A 726 32.39 1.60 3.39
CA VAL A 726 32.93 2.55 4.37
C VAL A 726 34.44 2.37 4.51
N GLU A 727 34.94 1.13 4.64
CA GLU A 727 36.39 0.82 4.72
C GLU A 727 37.11 1.27 3.44
N LEU A 728 36.51 1.03 2.28
CA LEU A 728 37.03 1.49 0.99
C LEU A 728 37.16 3.01 0.95
N ALA A 729 36.27 3.75 1.61
CA ALA A 729 36.24 5.20 1.64
C ALA A 729 37.07 5.84 2.78
N GLU A 730 37.73 5.04 3.62
CA GLU A 730 38.55 5.53 4.73
C GLU A 730 39.74 6.38 4.25
N GLY A 731 39.94 7.51 4.93
CA GLY A 731 41.00 8.48 4.65
C GLY A 731 40.67 9.51 3.56
N LEU A 732 39.52 9.39 2.88
CA LEU A 732 39.05 10.36 1.89
C LEU A 732 38.31 11.55 2.54
N SER A 733 38.26 12.69 1.86
CA SER A 733 37.39 13.81 2.27
C SER A 733 35.91 13.42 2.11
N THR A 734 35.00 14.06 2.85
CA THR A 734 33.55 13.79 2.77
C THR A 734 33.02 13.83 1.33
N GLU A 735 33.47 14.80 0.53
CA GLU A 735 33.07 14.95 -0.88
C GLU A 735 33.59 13.79 -1.73
N ALA A 736 34.85 13.37 -1.51
CA ALA A 736 35.45 12.25 -2.20
C ALA A 736 34.80 10.91 -1.80
N GLN A 737 34.40 10.74 -0.54
CA GLN A 737 33.61 9.59 -0.09
C GLN A 737 32.26 9.52 -0.79
N GLN A 738 31.52 10.63 -0.82
CA GLN A 738 30.23 10.69 -1.51
C GLN A 738 30.35 10.38 -2.99
N LYS A 739 31.39 10.92 -3.65
CA LYS A 739 31.66 10.62 -5.05
C LYS A 739 31.95 9.13 -5.24
N LEU A 740 32.88 8.56 -4.48
CA LEU A 740 33.23 7.14 -4.57
C LEU A 740 31.99 6.25 -4.39
N TRP A 741 31.16 6.54 -3.40
CA TRP A 741 29.93 5.77 -3.15
C TRP A 741 28.90 5.87 -4.29
N ALA A 742 28.81 7.00 -4.97
CA ALA A 742 27.99 7.13 -6.18
C ALA A 742 28.55 6.29 -7.33
N GLU A 743 29.87 6.30 -7.52
CA GLU A 743 30.55 5.57 -8.60
C GLU A 743 30.47 4.05 -8.45
N ILE A 744 30.60 3.53 -7.23
CA ILE A 744 30.42 2.09 -6.96
C ILE A 744 28.95 1.66 -7.09
N LYS A 745 27.98 2.53 -6.74
CA LYS A 745 26.56 2.26 -7.01
C LYS A 745 26.24 2.24 -8.50
N ALA A 746 26.86 3.13 -9.28
CA ALA A 746 26.80 3.07 -10.74
C ALA A 746 27.47 1.79 -11.28
N GLY A 747 28.58 1.37 -10.67
CA GLY A 747 29.20 0.05 -10.92
C GLY A 747 28.23 -1.10 -10.70
N ALA A 748 27.47 -1.10 -9.60
CA ALA A 748 26.41 -2.08 -9.35
C ALA A 748 25.20 -1.95 -10.30
N GLU A 749 24.83 -0.74 -10.72
CA GLU A 749 23.80 -0.51 -11.76
C GLU A 749 24.24 -1.10 -13.12
N SER A 750 25.54 -1.19 -13.38
CA SER A 750 26.06 -1.81 -14.60
C SER A 750 25.93 -3.33 -14.65
N GLY A 751 25.70 -3.97 -13.51
CA GLY A 751 25.79 -5.42 -13.33
C GLY A 751 27.22 -5.95 -13.24
N TRP A 752 28.25 -5.10 -13.36
CA TRP A 752 29.67 -5.45 -13.28
C TRP A 752 30.32 -4.85 -12.02
N ASP A 753 29.87 -5.25 -10.84
CA ASP A 753 30.41 -4.84 -9.54
C ASP A 753 31.35 -5.91 -8.96
N PHE A 754 32.67 -5.82 -9.07
CA PHE A 754 33.43 -4.77 -9.74
C PHE A 754 34.42 -5.31 -10.76
N THR A 755 34.95 -4.39 -11.56
CA THR A 755 35.85 -4.64 -12.68
C THR A 755 36.79 -3.45 -12.89
N SER A 756 37.97 -3.74 -13.40
CA SER A 756 38.97 -2.78 -13.87
C SER A 756 38.50 -1.94 -15.05
N ARG A 757 37.41 -2.36 -15.71
CA ARG A 757 36.72 -1.59 -16.77
C ARG A 757 36.33 -0.18 -16.33
N TRP A 758 36.00 -0.02 -15.06
CA TRP A 758 35.53 1.25 -14.50
C TRP A 758 36.63 2.12 -13.91
N TYR A 759 37.88 1.64 -13.84
CA TYR A 759 38.95 2.34 -13.14
C TYR A 759 39.57 3.38 -14.07
N ILE A 760 39.64 4.62 -13.59
CA ILE A 760 40.38 5.70 -14.23
C ILE A 760 41.24 6.33 -13.13
N ASP A 761 42.53 6.00 -13.14
CA ASP A 761 43.48 6.51 -12.17
C ASP A 761 43.83 7.99 -12.41
N SER A 762 44.65 8.58 -11.55
CA SER A 762 45.07 9.99 -11.62
C SER A 762 45.88 10.35 -12.86
N LEU A 763 46.43 9.35 -13.57
CA LEU A 763 47.10 9.52 -14.86
C LEU A 763 46.14 9.33 -16.04
N ASN A 764 44.84 9.14 -15.75
CA ASN A 764 43.79 8.74 -16.67
C ASN A 764 44.07 7.42 -17.39
N ALA A 765 44.74 6.49 -16.71
CA ALA A 765 44.97 5.13 -17.19
C ALA A 765 44.05 4.13 -16.46
N ASN A 766 43.82 2.97 -17.10
CA ASN A 766 42.98 1.88 -16.56
C ASN A 766 43.79 0.93 -15.65
N SER A 767 44.78 1.44 -14.92
CA SER A 767 45.66 0.67 -14.02
C SER A 767 45.33 0.87 -12.54
N GLY A 768 44.19 1.51 -12.24
CA GLY A 768 43.78 1.83 -10.88
C GLY A 768 43.25 0.65 -10.07
N THR A 769 42.63 1.00 -8.95
CA THR A 769 42.00 0.10 -7.98
C THR A 769 40.50 0.40 -7.88
N LEU A 770 39.77 -0.33 -7.03
CA LEU A 770 38.35 -0.06 -6.78
C LEU A 770 38.08 1.38 -6.30
N ARG A 771 39.04 2.02 -5.62
CA ARG A 771 38.96 3.43 -5.20
C ARG A 771 38.98 4.41 -6.38
N ASP A 772 39.46 3.98 -7.53
CA ASP A 772 39.59 4.78 -8.76
C ASP A 772 38.40 4.59 -9.72
N THR A 773 37.30 3.98 -9.24
CA THR A 773 36.08 3.76 -10.03
C THR A 773 35.49 5.10 -10.50
N GLN A 774 35.24 5.23 -11.80
CA GLN A 774 34.58 6.38 -12.45
C GLN A 774 33.49 5.91 -13.44
N THR A 775 32.67 4.94 -13.04
CA THR A 775 31.61 4.34 -13.89
C THR A 775 30.72 5.39 -14.56
N SER A 776 30.31 6.44 -13.83
CA SER A 776 29.45 7.51 -14.34
C SER A 776 30.13 8.39 -15.40
N SER A 777 31.44 8.28 -15.54
CA SER A 777 32.21 9.02 -16.54
C SER A 777 32.50 8.20 -17.80
N ILE A 778 31.90 7.02 -17.94
CA ILE A 778 32.12 6.12 -19.06
C ILE A 778 30.80 5.95 -19.82
N LEU A 779 30.84 6.04 -21.15
CA LEU A 779 29.76 5.63 -22.05
C LEU A 779 29.99 4.17 -22.45
N PRO A 780 29.25 3.20 -21.85
CA PRO A 780 29.55 1.79 -22.03
C PRO A 780 29.02 1.26 -23.38
N ALA A 781 29.82 0.43 -24.05
CA ALA A 781 29.44 -0.20 -25.32
C ALA A 781 28.24 -1.14 -25.18
N ASP A 782 28.16 -1.90 -24.09
CA ASP A 782 27.07 -2.81 -23.77
C ASP A 782 25.76 -2.09 -23.46
N LEU A 783 25.74 -1.09 -22.59
CA LEU A 783 24.52 -0.33 -22.29
C LEU A 783 23.92 0.28 -23.56
N ASN A 784 24.76 0.87 -24.42
CA ASN A 784 24.29 1.50 -25.65
C ASN A 784 23.88 0.48 -26.72
N ALA A 785 24.48 -0.71 -26.74
CA ALA A 785 24.00 -1.83 -27.54
C ALA A 785 22.63 -2.32 -27.07
N ILE A 786 22.40 -2.43 -25.75
CA ILE A 786 21.10 -2.82 -25.19
C ILE A 786 20.03 -1.77 -25.51
N MET A 787 20.34 -0.48 -25.32
CA MET A 787 19.40 0.61 -25.67
C MET A 787 19.05 0.60 -27.16
N CYS A 788 20.02 0.29 -28.03
CA CYS A 788 19.78 0.12 -29.47
C CYS A 788 18.86 -1.06 -29.78
N ARG A 789 19.04 -2.19 -29.08
CA ARG A 789 18.12 -3.33 -29.18
C ARG A 789 16.72 -2.97 -28.67
N ASN A 790 16.61 -2.21 -27.57
CA ASN A 790 15.34 -1.72 -27.06
C ASN A 790 14.61 -0.81 -28.04
N GLU A 791 15.30 0.14 -28.69
CA GLU A 791 14.71 1.01 -29.72
C GLU A 791 14.17 0.20 -30.91
N ARG A 792 14.95 -0.78 -31.39
CA ARG A 792 14.51 -1.69 -32.46
C ARG A 792 13.27 -2.50 -32.06
N LEU A 793 13.24 -3.02 -30.84
CA LEU A 793 12.13 -3.81 -30.32
C LEU A 793 10.87 -2.97 -30.16
N LEU A 794 10.99 -1.76 -29.61
CA LEU A 794 9.87 -0.83 -29.50
C LEU A 794 9.29 -0.49 -30.88
N ALA A 795 10.14 -0.24 -31.88
CA ALA A 795 9.68 -0.04 -33.25
C ALA A 795 8.93 -1.27 -33.80
N SER A 796 9.50 -2.46 -33.62
CA SER A 796 8.91 -3.74 -34.06
C SER A 796 7.57 -4.04 -33.36
N PHE A 797 7.48 -3.82 -32.05
CA PHE A 797 6.26 -4.06 -31.28
C PHE A 797 5.15 -3.10 -31.67
N HIS A 798 5.44 -1.80 -31.84
CA HIS A 798 4.46 -0.85 -32.32
C HIS A 798 3.95 -1.20 -33.72
N ARG A 799 4.83 -1.60 -34.63
CA ARG A 799 4.46 -2.09 -35.97
C ARG A 799 3.58 -3.33 -35.90
N THR A 800 3.92 -4.29 -35.04
CA THR A 800 3.14 -5.51 -34.80
C THR A 800 1.72 -5.22 -34.28
N LEU A 801 1.56 -4.13 -33.52
CA LEU A 801 0.27 -3.67 -33.00
C LEU A 801 -0.44 -2.64 -33.91
N GLY A 802 0.13 -2.31 -35.06
CA GLY A 802 -0.46 -1.42 -36.06
C GLY A 802 -0.24 0.08 -35.83
N ASN A 803 0.73 0.47 -34.98
CA ASN A 803 1.07 1.87 -34.71
C ASN A 803 2.34 2.31 -35.46
N GLU A 804 2.21 2.54 -36.77
CA GLU A 804 3.36 2.89 -37.62
C GLU A 804 3.99 4.24 -37.27
N GLN A 805 3.20 5.19 -36.74
CA GLN A 805 3.70 6.49 -36.30
C GLN A 805 4.74 6.33 -35.19
N LYS A 806 4.39 5.58 -34.12
CA LYS A 806 5.33 5.29 -33.03
C LYS A 806 6.50 4.44 -33.49
N ALA A 807 6.26 3.48 -34.38
CA ALA A 807 7.34 2.68 -34.95
C ALA A 807 8.40 3.57 -35.63
N THR A 808 7.96 4.56 -36.42
CA THR A 808 8.83 5.52 -37.10
C THR A 808 9.63 6.38 -36.11
N GLU A 809 9.04 6.82 -35.00
CA GLU A 809 9.75 7.56 -33.95
C GLU A 809 10.92 6.75 -33.38
N TYR A 810 10.70 5.46 -33.10
CA TYR A 810 11.73 4.57 -32.58
C TYR A 810 12.76 4.16 -33.65
N ASP A 811 12.38 4.04 -34.92
CA ASP A 811 13.32 3.81 -36.03
C ASP A 811 14.28 5.02 -36.21
N GLN A 812 13.80 6.24 -35.98
CA GLN A 812 14.64 7.44 -35.97
C GLN A 812 15.60 7.45 -34.78
N ALA A 813 15.13 7.09 -33.58
CA ALA A 813 15.97 6.96 -32.39
C ALA A 813 17.07 5.90 -32.59
N LEU A 814 16.70 4.73 -33.12
CA LEU A 814 17.61 3.64 -33.48
C LEU A 814 18.69 4.12 -34.47
N SER A 815 18.28 4.84 -35.51
CA SER A 815 19.21 5.37 -36.52
C SER A 815 20.21 6.36 -35.92
N ALA A 816 19.74 7.26 -35.05
CA ALA A 816 20.60 8.21 -34.35
C ALA A 816 21.58 7.50 -33.40
N ARG A 817 21.14 6.43 -32.73
CA ARG A 817 21.99 5.65 -31.83
C ARG A 817 23.07 4.87 -32.57
N ILE A 818 22.74 4.21 -33.67
CA ILE A 818 23.75 3.52 -34.51
C ILE A 818 24.83 4.50 -34.94
N GLN A 819 24.45 5.70 -35.42
CA GLN A 819 25.41 6.74 -35.79
C GLN A 819 26.28 7.18 -34.60
N ALA A 820 25.70 7.31 -33.40
CA ALA A 820 26.44 7.66 -32.19
C ALA A 820 27.43 6.55 -31.76
N LEU A 821 27.03 5.27 -31.80
CA LEU A 821 27.94 4.15 -31.52
C LEU A 821 29.11 4.11 -32.50
N GLU A 822 28.87 4.31 -33.79
CA GLU A 822 29.92 4.30 -34.81
C GLU A 822 30.86 5.52 -34.71
N SER A 823 30.33 6.69 -34.35
CA SER A 823 31.13 7.90 -34.18
C SER A 823 32.00 7.85 -32.91
N LEU A 824 31.41 7.40 -31.80
CA LEU A 824 32.03 7.49 -30.47
C LEU A 824 32.73 6.20 -30.06
N LEU A 825 32.10 5.04 -30.24
CA LEU A 825 32.53 3.78 -29.64
C LEU A 825 33.32 2.88 -30.61
N TRP A 826 33.03 2.95 -31.92
CA TRP A 826 33.76 2.16 -32.92
C TRP A 826 35.16 2.72 -33.19
N ASP A 827 36.17 1.85 -33.12
CA ASP A 827 37.54 2.14 -33.53
C ASP A 827 37.81 1.52 -34.91
N PRO A 828 38.02 2.33 -35.96
CA PRO A 828 38.23 1.84 -37.31
C PRO A 828 39.60 1.21 -37.53
N GLU A 829 40.59 1.41 -36.65
CA GLU A 829 41.90 0.76 -36.74
C GLU A 829 41.85 -0.61 -36.11
N ARG A 830 41.28 -0.70 -34.90
CA ARG A 830 41.16 -1.95 -34.14
C ARG A 830 39.98 -2.82 -34.55
N LYS A 831 39.03 -2.28 -35.31
CA LYS A 831 37.87 -3.01 -35.84
C LYS A 831 36.93 -3.54 -34.76
N ALA A 832 36.73 -2.78 -33.68
CA ALA A 832 35.86 -3.15 -32.58
C ALA A 832 35.25 -1.92 -31.88
N TRP A 833 34.23 -2.16 -31.05
CA TRP A 833 33.63 -1.14 -30.20
C TRP A 833 34.29 -1.11 -28.83
N PHE A 834 34.48 0.09 -28.30
CA PHE A 834 35.12 0.34 -27.03
C PHE A 834 34.31 1.34 -26.23
N ASP A 835 34.39 1.25 -24.91
CA ASP A 835 33.81 2.27 -24.04
C ASP A 835 34.48 3.63 -24.30
N PHE A 836 33.71 4.71 -24.16
CA PHE A 836 34.21 6.07 -24.34
C PHE A 836 34.24 6.81 -23.01
N SER A 837 35.41 7.30 -22.61
CA SER A 837 35.57 8.06 -21.39
C SER A 837 35.27 9.53 -21.62
N LEU A 838 34.37 10.05 -20.79
CA LEU A 838 34.00 11.47 -20.76
C LEU A 838 35.09 12.33 -20.12
N LEU A 839 35.99 11.74 -19.31
CA LEU A 839 37.10 12.46 -18.70
C LEU A 839 38.23 12.71 -19.70
N THR A 840 38.63 11.67 -20.43
CA THR A 840 39.74 11.76 -21.40
C THR A 840 39.29 12.14 -22.80
N GLN A 841 37.98 12.11 -23.06
CA GLN A 841 37.39 12.29 -24.39
C GLN A 841 37.96 11.29 -25.41
N SER A 842 38.26 10.06 -24.96
CA SER A 842 38.89 9.01 -25.76
C SER A 842 38.31 7.62 -25.47
N ARG A 843 38.62 6.65 -26.33
CA ARG A 843 38.16 5.26 -26.20
C ARG A 843 39.08 4.45 -25.29
N HIS A 844 38.50 3.59 -24.45
CA HIS A 844 39.22 2.62 -23.63
C HIS A 844 39.42 1.33 -24.41
N THR A 845 40.65 1.11 -24.90
CA THR A 845 40.93 0.07 -25.91
C THR A 845 41.29 -1.31 -25.34
N SER A 846 41.15 -1.49 -24.03
CA SER A 846 41.30 -2.77 -23.35
C SER A 846 40.21 -3.75 -23.78
N PHE A 847 40.55 -5.04 -23.79
CA PHE A 847 39.59 -6.10 -24.12
C PHE A 847 38.62 -6.36 -22.97
N TYR A 848 37.34 -6.35 -23.31
CA TYR A 848 36.21 -6.84 -22.52
C TYR A 848 35.20 -7.53 -23.46
N PRO A 849 34.50 -8.60 -23.05
CA PRO A 849 33.41 -9.18 -23.83
C PRO A 849 32.35 -8.17 -24.30
N SER A 850 32.15 -7.08 -23.54
CA SER A 850 31.26 -5.97 -23.91
C SER A 850 31.64 -5.26 -25.21
N ASN A 851 32.90 -5.37 -25.68
CA ASN A 851 33.31 -4.89 -27.00
C ASN A 851 32.48 -5.55 -28.12
N MET A 852 31.96 -6.76 -27.87
CA MET A 852 31.13 -7.53 -28.80
C MET A 852 29.63 -7.32 -28.59
N ALA A 853 29.20 -6.54 -27.59
CA ALA A 853 27.78 -6.33 -27.32
C ALA A 853 27.03 -5.67 -28.51
N PRO A 854 27.60 -4.71 -29.26
CA PRO A 854 26.94 -4.19 -30.47
C PRO A 854 26.74 -5.25 -31.56
N LEU A 855 27.64 -6.24 -31.67
CA LEU A 855 27.45 -7.39 -32.58
C LEU A 855 26.23 -8.21 -32.15
N TRP A 856 26.16 -8.57 -30.87
CA TRP A 856 25.02 -9.28 -30.27
C TRP A 856 23.69 -8.53 -30.44
N ALA A 857 23.68 -7.22 -30.22
CA ALA A 857 22.51 -6.36 -30.40
C ALA A 857 22.18 -6.06 -31.86
N ARG A 858 23.03 -6.48 -32.81
CA ARG A 858 22.96 -6.12 -34.24
C ARG A 858 22.93 -4.61 -34.47
N CYS A 859 23.64 -3.86 -33.63
CA CYS A 859 23.62 -2.40 -33.58
C CYS A 859 24.77 -1.77 -34.38
N TYR A 860 24.72 -1.91 -35.70
CA TYR A 860 25.73 -1.37 -36.62
C TYR A 860 25.13 -1.26 -38.03
N SER A 861 25.64 -0.33 -38.83
CA SER A 861 25.08 0.01 -40.14
C SER A 861 25.55 -0.88 -41.28
N LYS A 862 26.74 -1.49 -41.15
CA LYS A 862 27.44 -2.19 -42.24
C LYS A 862 27.72 -3.65 -41.88
N PRO A 863 27.22 -4.64 -42.66
CA PRO A 863 27.44 -6.06 -42.38
C PRO A 863 28.91 -6.44 -42.15
N GLU A 864 29.85 -5.84 -42.90
CA GLU A 864 31.29 -6.11 -42.79
C GLU A 864 31.89 -5.74 -41.42
N MET A 865 31.24 -4.87 -40.64
CA MET A 865 31.68 -4.54 -39.28
C MET A 865 31.58 -5.74 -38.35
N GLY A 866 30.62 -6.64 -38.59
CA GLY A 866 30.46 -7.87 -37.82
C GLY A 866 31.61 -8.83 -38.01
N ASP A 867 32.01 -9.08 -39.27
CA ASP A 867 33.18 -9.90 -39.59
C ASP A 867 34.47 -9.26 -39.07
N GLN A 868 34.60 -7.94 -39.17
CA GLN A 868 35.70 -7.16 -38.62
C GLN A 868 35.83 -7.33 -37.10
N ALA A 869 34.72 -7.25 -36.36
CA ALA A 869 34.69 -7.47 -34.92
C ALA A 869 35.03 -8.93 -34.54
N MET A 870 34.60 -9.91 -35.33
CA MET A 870 35.02 -11.31 -35.15
C MET A 870 36.54 -11.46 -35.30
N GLN A 871 37.15 -10.79 -36.29
CA GLN A 871 38.62 -10.84 -36.47
C GLN A 871 39.35 -10.17 -35.30
N TYR A 872 38.82 -9.05 -34.78
CA TYR A 872 39.32 -8.45 -33.55
C TYR A 872 39.28 -9.44 -32.39
N LEU A 873 38.14 -10.13 -32.17
CA LEU A 873 38.00 -11.11 -31.09
C LEU A 873 39.02 -12.25 -31.21
N LYS A 874 39.31 -12.72 -32.44
CA LYS A 874 40.36 -13.73 -32.68
C LYS A 874 41.76 -13.23 -32.33
N GLY A 875 42.03 -11.94 -32.57
CA GLY A 875 43.32 -11.31 -32.28
C GLY A 875 43.44 -10.70 -30.89
N SER A 876 42.38 -10.71 -30.07
CA SER A 876 42.36 -9.98 -28.79
C SER A 876 43.07 -10.70 -27.65
N GLY A 877 43.33 -12.01 -27.79
CA GLY A 877 43.79 -12.88 -26.70
C GLY A 877 42.67 -13.39 -25.78
N GLY A 878 41.43 -12.93 -25.95
CA GLY A 878 40.29 -13.38 -25.15
C GLY A 878 39.86 -14.84 -25.42
N LEU A 879 40.26 -15.40 -26.57
CA LEU A 879 39.94 -16.77 -26.97
C LEU A 879 40.99 -17.81 -26.56
N ASP A 880 42.09 -17.38 -25.95
CA ASP A 880 43.23 -18.23 -25.58
C ASP A 880 42.94 -19.10 -24.33
N TYR A 881 41.76 -18.93 -23.73
CA TYR A 881 41.36 -19.56 -22.49
C TYR A 881 40.49 -20.80 -22.75
N PRO A 882 40.84 -21.96 -22.17
CA PRO A 882 40.19 -23.23 -22.49
C PRO A 882 38.75 -23.32 -21.93
N ASN A 883 38.48 -22.65 -20.81
CA ASN A 883 37.23 -22.83 -20.06
C ASN A 883 36.18 -21.73 -20.34
N GLY A 884 36.43 -20.83 -21.28
CA GLY A 884 35.56 -19.72 -21.66
C GLY A 884 36.31 -18.40 -21.78
N VAL A 885 35.65 -17.38 -22.37
CA VAL A 885 36.23 -16.06 -22.54
C VAL A 885 36.22 -15.32 -21.19
N PRO A 886 37.37 -14.88 -20.65
CA PRO A 886 37.39 -14.15 -19.39
C PRO A 886 36.73 -12.79 -19.56
N THR A 887 36.23 -12.25 -18.44
CA THR A 887 35.58 -10.93 -18.42
C THR A 887 36.53 -9.79 -18.78
N SER A 888 37.83 -9.96 -18.55
CA SER A 888 38.88 -9.07 -19.03
C SER A 888 40.20 -9.84 -19.17
N LEU A 889 41.27 -9.18 -19.64
CA LEU A 889 42.63 -9.70 -19.58
C LEU A 889 43.43 -9.16 -18.38
N SER A 890 42.77 -8.44 -17.47
CA SER A 890 43.38 -7.84 -16.29
C SER A 890 43.10 -8.69 -15.05
N ALA A 891 44.13 -9.03 -14.28
CA ALA A 891 43.99 -9.74 -13.01
C ALA A 891 43.87 -8.74 -11.85
N SER A 892 42.77 -7.98 -11.80
CA SER A 892 42.56 -6.92 -10.79
C SER A 892 42.23 -7.46 -9.39
N GLY A 893 41.93 -8.75 -9.26
CA GLY A 893 41.38 -9.36 -8.05
C GLY A 893 39.87 -9.20 -7.90
N GLN A 894 39.20 -8.45 -8.79
CA GLN A 894 37.75 -8.30 -8.76
C GLN A 894 37.02 -9.43 -9.51
N GLN A 895 35.73 -9.59 -9.23
CA GLN A 895 34.97 -10.71 -9.77
C GLN A 895 34.60 -10.58 -11.26
N TRP A 896 34.49 -9.37 -11.79
CA TRP A 896 34.24 -9.10 -13.21
C TRP A 896 35.55 -8.80 -13.97
N ASP A 897 36.57 -9.62 -13.74
CA ASP A 897 37.89 -9.55 -14.37
C ASP A 897 38.50 -10.96 -14.44
N MET A 898 39.67 -11.08 -15.09
CA MET A 898 40.44 -12.33 -15.10
C MET A 898 40.71 -12.80 -13.65
N PRO A 899 40.54 -14.12 -13.33
CA PRO A 899 40.32 -15.25 -14.24
C PRO A 899 38.86 -15.62 -14.47
N ASN A 900 37.89 -14.79 -14.08
CA ASN A 900 36.49 -15.20 -14.10
C ASN A 900 35.88 -15.04 -15.49
N ALA A 901 35.07 -16.02 -15.87
CA ALA A 901 34.19 -16.01 -17.03
C ALA A 901 32.73 -16.16 -16.57
N TRP A 902 31.86 -15.32 -17.12
CA TRP A 902 30.46 -15.20 -16.69
C TRP A 902 29.49 -15.67 -17.77
N PRO A 903 28.45 -16.46 -17.43
CA PRO A 903 27.49 -16.99 -18.41
C PRO A 903 26.83 -15.93 -19.31
N PRO A 904 26.37 -14.76 -18.79
CA PRO A 904 25.85 -13.67 -19.61
C PRO A 904 26.77 -13.25 -20.77
N LEU A 905 28.06 -13.12 -20.49
CA LEU A 905 29.06 -12.64 -21.44
C LEU A 905 29.39 -13.69 -22.49
N GLN A 906 29.45 -14.96 -22.09
CA GLN A 906 29.62 -16.07 -23.03
C GLN A 906 28.44 -16.13 -24.01
N HIS A 907 27.22 -16.04 -23.47
CA HIS A 907 26.00 -16.06 -24.27
C HIS A 907 25.96 -14.89 -25.27
N MET A 908 26.30 -13.66 -24.86
CA MET A 908 26.34 -12.52 -25.79
C MET A 908 27.34 -12.72 -26.94
N ILE A 909 28.56 -13.19 -26.64
CA ILE A 909 29.57 -13.47 -27.68
C ILE A 909 29.06 -14.56 -28.63
N VAL A 910 28.61 -15.70 -28.09
CA VAL A 910 28.14 -16.84 -28.88
C VAL A 910 26.94 -16.45 -29.75
N GLU A 911 25.92 -15.81 -29.18
CA GLU A 911 24.71 -15.42 -29.90
C GLU A 911 25.05 -14.38 -30.98
N GLY A 912 25.89 -13.39 -30.67
CA GLY A 912 26.36 -12.40 -31.64
C GLY A 912 27.12 -13.01 -32.82
N LEU A 913 28.04 -13.93 -32.57
CA LEU A 913 28.78 -14.64 -33.62
C LEU A 913 27.87 -15.57 -34.44
N SER A 914 26.93 -16.27 -33.79
CA SER A 914 26.00 -17.19 -34.46
C SER A 914 25.05 -16.48 -35.44
N ALA A 915 24.79 -15.19 -35.19
CA ALA A 915 23.94 -14.35 -36.02
C ALA A 915 24.63 -13.84 -37.30
N LEU A 916 25.96 -13.98 -37.40
CA LEU A 916 26.69 -13.62 -38.63
C LEU A 916 26.48 -14.67 -39.73
N GLU A 917 26.49 -14.23 -40.98
CA GLU A 917 26.34 -15.13 -42.13
C GLU A 917 27.58 -16.00 -42.36
N SER A 918 28.75 -15.51 -41.95
CA SER A 918 30.05 -16.16 -42.12
C SER A 918 30.12 -17.55 -41.47
N ALA A 919 30.52 -18.55 -42.27
CA ALA A 919 30.71 -19.93 -41.78
C ALA A 919 31.75 -20.00 -40.65
N HIS A 920 32.83 -19.23 -40.75
CA HIS A 920 33.86 -19.16 -39.71
C HIS A 920 33.34 -18.56 -38.39
N ALA A 921 32.39 -17.63 -38.45
CA ALA A 921 31.77 -17.05 -37.26
C ALA A 921 30.87 -18.07 -36.56
N LYS A 922 30.07 -18.82 -37.34
CA LYS A 922 29.22 -19.89 -36.82
C LYS A 922 30.03 -21.04 -36.21
N GLU A 923 31.14 -21.41 -36.85
CA GLU A 923 32.08 -22.42 -36.32
C GLU A 923 32.71 -21.95 -35.00
N LEU A 924 33.17 -20.70 -34.93
CA LEU A 924 33.70 -20.13 -33.70
C LEU A 924 32.65 -20.08 -32.57
N ALA A 925 31.41 -19.68 -32.89
CA ALA A 925 30.31 -19.69 -31.94
C ALA A 925 30.04 -21.10 -31.39
N PHE A 926 30.07 -22.10 -32.28
CA PHE A 926 29.89 -23.50 -31.91
C PHE A 926 31.02 -24.00 -31.00
N ASP A 927 32.28 -23.73 -31.33
CA ASP A 927 33.44 -24.11 -30.52
C ASP A 927 33.37 -23.47 -29.11
N LEU A 928 33.12 -22.16 -29.03
CA LEU A 928 32.95 -21.47 -27.76
C LEU A 928 31.81 -22.06 -26.91
N THR A 929 30.70 -22.42 -27.56
CA THR A 929 29.57 -23.10 -26.91
C THR A 929 29.97 -24.46 -26.35
N GLN A 930 30.68 -25.28 -27.13
CA GLN A 930 31.16 -26.58 -26.69
C GLN A 930 32.10 -26.46 -25.49
N ARG A 931 33.08 -25.56 -25.54
CA ARG A 931 34.01 -25.30 -24.42
C ARG A 931 33.25 -24.92 -23.15
N TRP A 932 32.29 -24.00 -23.26
CA TRP A 932 31.51 -23.53 -22.11
C TRP A 932 30.64 -24.64 -21.50
N ILE A 933 29.91 -25.38 -22.33
CA ILE A 933 29.06 -26.50 -21.90
C ILE A 933 29.91 -27.58 -21.22
N GLN A 934 31.02 -27.98 -21.83
CA GLN A 934 31.91 -29.00 -21.30
C GLN A 934 32.51 -28.57 -19.95
N THR A 935 32.96 -27.32 -19.85
CA THR A 935 33.51 -26.76 -18.60
C THR A 935 32.50 -26.82 -17.46
N ASN A 936 31.26 -26.37 -17.71
CA ASN A 936 30.21 -26.36 -16.70
C ASN A 936 29.77 -27.79 -16.33
N TRP A 937 29.69 -28.69 -17.31
CA TRP A 937 29.40 -30.10 -17.03
C TRP A 937 30.49 -30.75 -16.17
N LEU A 938 31.77 -30.52 -16.46
CA LEU A 938 32.88 -31.04 -15.66
C LEU A 938 32.89 -30.49 -14.23
N ALA A 939 32.56 -29.20 -14.06
CA ALA A 939 32.39 -28.61 -12.74
C ALA A 939 31.20 -29.24 -11.99
N TYR A 940 30.08 -29.43 -12.68
CA TYR A 940 28.89 -30.06 -12.11
C TYR A 940 29.14 -31.53 -11.73
N ASP A 941 29.73 -32.33 -12.61
CA ASP A 941 30.06 -33.75 -12.36
C ASP A 941 31.00 -33.91 -11.16
N LYS A 942 31.91 -32.95 -10.95
CA LYS A 942 32.85 -32.96 -9.82
C LYS A 942 32.25 -32.51 -8.50
N TYR A 943 31.37 -31.50 -8.51
CA TYR A 943 30.92 -30.82 -7.29
C TYR A 943 29.42 -30.90 -7.01
N ASP A 944 28.64 -31.50 -7.90
CA ASP A 944 27.17 -31.60 -7.85
C ASP A 944 26.49 -30.22 -7.69
N ALA A 945 27.06 -29.21 -8.35
CA ALA A 945 26.60 -27.82 -8.24
C ALA A 945 26.91 -27.02 -9.51
N MET A 946 26.02 -26.06 -9.80
CA MET A 946 26.29 -24.96 -10.73
C MET A 946 26.82 -23.76 -9.96
N TYR A 947 27.74 -23.02 -10.58
CA TYR A 947 28.38 -21.85 -9.99
C TYR A 947 27.98 -20.58 -10.74
N GLU A 948 27.97 -19.46 -10.03
CA GLU A 948 27.71 -18.12 -10.57
C GLU A 948 28.65 -17.77 -11.73
N LYS A 949 29.92 -18.16 -11.61
CA LYS A 949 31.00 -17.95 -12.58
C LYS A 949 32.02 -19.08 -12.50
N VAL A 950 32.80 -19.26 -13.57
CA VAL A 950 33.87 -20.25 -13.63
C VAL A 950 35.21 -19.57 -13.93
N LYS A 951 36.32 -20.24 -13.58
CA LYS A 951 37.64 -19.78 -14.00
C LYS A 951 37.85 -20.11 -15.47
N SER A 952 38.27 -19.13 -16.27
CA SER A 952 38.56 -19.27 -17.69
C SER A 952 39.84 -20.08 -17.97
N THR A 953 40.76 -20.08 -17.01
CA THR A 953 42.06 -20.78 -17.04
C THR A 953 41.95 -22.26 -16.75
#